data_AF-A0A812W487-F1
#
_entry.id   AF-A0A812W487-F1
#
_cell.length_a   1.000
_cell.length_b   1.000
_cell.length_c   1.000
_cell.angle_alpha   90.00
_cell.angle_beta   90.00
_cell.angle_gamma   90.00
#
_symmetry.space_group_name_H-M   'P 1'
#
loop_
_entity.id
_entity.type
_entity.pdbx_description
1 polymer ?
#
loop_
_entity_poly.entity_id
_entity_poly.type
_entity_poly.pdbx_seq_one_letter_code
_entity_poly.pdbx_strand_id
1 'polypeptide(L)'
;MPLWRVVGGRGSGGLLAREGQALTSSTLTPRLGTGAVVREVALVGDRLHFELQEGEGPTKGWASLHLKGKPLFERLEFEDNSGLAAVRREADEFTSAEEWPQLGCSRLLAWSDLHVDMGENQRFLEGVAGDSEAAVILCGDLCTNLELLRSTMELCVSRFRAVFYVPGNHELWVARDPSQQSTSLTKFLEILRLCAECGVHTKPAFIAPGVAVCPLFSWYQGDFSGAMVPHGGFDSATFWPELGSDPHNPQDPRIAEFFRGLNDARVRQAAKLRETGEIKTLWTFSHFLPRKELNMSGEHPVMLPGVAGDSALDAQLRAAGAAGHVYGHSHIGQDRVYEGVRYVQQPLGYPTDGHREEKPLRLFDGADAASAPAAAPCVSLERAQLSADRLRGALFGALCGDALAMPVCWYYGGARQIKRDYGGPLTGYVQPKEQLIGSFMMNEVLPKAIDHGRSSYYRPVSDKSPSIGYHYHRGLPAGGLTLEGQMIRLLMRAIADSKGATPRKENLLTGYTAFMQESSHGDTWVSKYHREFFMQLQKGTPTGECAARGDPVETMEMLSAQVPTFLACLGGSEEEDCRRILACISALRNPGTAAPKAVRLLRGAFCQVFSGRPLEQVAEWLAAALLPGQASLASLLQGRKDPMASTSIEECFPSMMHYLFRYGRSYEELLLAQTNVGGENVHRGALLGALAGAAVGLQGLPSVGRCQSDRGRGGVVRECGLQRRRLTEISRCSLIDADKDERGPRGTRLAWSRRRTLLSVKRGLAGPVAKLLH
;
A
#
# COMPACT_ATOMS: atom_id res chain seq x y z
N MET A 1 11.72 -15.94 27.91
CA MET A 1 13.17 -15.87 27.56
C MET A 1 13.93 -17.00 28.25
N PRO A 2 14.72 -17.82 27.54
CA PRO A 2 15.44 -18.96 28.11
C PRO A 2 16.74 -18.58 28.84
N LEU A 3 17.14 -19.45 29.78
CA LEU A 3 18.47 -19.49 30.36
C LEU A 3 19.33 -20.57 29.68
N TRP A 4 20.64 -20.32 29.62
CA TRP A 4 21.63 -21.24 29.05
C TRP A 4 22.81 -21.39 30.01
N ARG A 5 23.27 -22.62 30.24
CA ARG A 5 24.47 -22.94 31.02
C ARG A 5 25.64 -23.21 30.09
N VAL A 6 26.80 -22.64 30.40
CA VAL A 6 28.04 -22.88 29.65
C VAL A 6 28.59 -24.27 30.01
N VAL A 7 28.54 -25.21 29.07
CA VAL A 7 29.12 -26.56 29.22
C VAL A 7 30.47 -26.71 28.52
N GLY A 8 30.74 -25.90 27.51
CA GLY A 8 32.00 -25.86 26.78
C GLY A 8 33.11 -25.07 27.48
N GLY A 9 34.32 -25.10 26.91
CA GLY A 9 35.42 -24.20 27.31
C GLY A 9 36.25 -24.62 28.54
N ARG A 10 35.94 -25.73 29.21
CA ARG A 10 36.63 -26.15 30.46
C ARG A 10 38.16 -26.22 30.32
N GLY A 11 38.65 -26.75 29.20
CA GLY A 11 40.10 -26.84 28.91
C GLY A 11 40.74 -25.56 28.37
N SER A 12 40.02 -24.45 28.28
CA SER A 12 40.49 -23.18 27.71
C SER A 12 40.09 -21.94 28.54
N GLY A 13 39.77 -22.14 29.82
CA GLY A 13 39.38 -21.05 30.74
C GLY A 13 38.05 -20.39 30.34
N GLY A 14 37.11 -21.16 29.79
CA GLY A 14 35.81 -20.67 29.34
C GLY A 14 35.75 -20.29 27.85
N LEU A 15 34.58 -19.81 27.44
CA LEU A 15 34.24 -19.45 26.06
C LEU A 15 34.74 -18.05 25.67
N LEU A 16 35.00 -17.89 24.37
CA LEU A 16 35.37 -16.62 23.77
C LEU A 16 34.11 -15.82 23.38
N ALA A 17 33.71 -14.89 24.25
CA ALA A 17 32.66 -13.92 23.94
C ALA A 17 33.22 -12.76 23.09
N ARG A 18 32.35 -12.07 22.35
CA ARG A 18 32.68 -10.91 21.51
C ARG A 18 31.70 -9.75 21.73
N GLU A 19 32.12 -8.54 21.41
CA GLU A 19 31.28 -7.33 21.53
C GLU A 19 30.07 -7.37 20.58
N GLY A 20 30.25 -7.90 19.37
CA GLY A 20 29.22 -8.01 18.34
C GLY A 20 29.04 -9.42 17.78
N GLN A 21 27.95 -9.61 17.04
CA GLN A 21 27.54 -10.90 16.47
C GLN A 21 28.62 -11.57 15.62
N ALA A 22 29.34 -10.81 14.78
CA ALA A 22 30.31 -11.34 13.84
C ALA A 22 31.51 -12.02 14.52
N LEU A 23 31.99 -13.13 13.94
CA LEU A 23 33.18 -13.86 14.42
C LEU A 23 34.50 -13.06 14.29
N THR A 24 34.48 -11.92 13.60
CA THR A 24 35.58 -10.95 13.46
C THR A 24 35.54 -9.82 14.50
N SER A 25 34.47 -9.68 15.28
CA SER A 25 34.31 -8.63 16.30
C SER A 25 35.30 -8.78 17.47
N SER A 26 35.64 -7.69 18.15
CA SER A 26 36.52 -7.64 19.32
C SER A 26 36.17 -8.71 20.36
N THR A 27 37.18 -9.36 20.92
CA THR A 27 37.02 -10.38 21.96
C THR A 27 36.91 -9.75 23.34
N LEU A 28 35.93 -10.18 24.12
CA LEU A 28 35.73 -9.74 25.50
C LEU A 28 36.66 -10.49 26.46
N THR A 29 37.11 -9.80 27.50
CA THR A 29 37.91 -10.34 28.61
C THR A 29 37.31 -9.86 29.94
N PRO A 30 37.14 -10.74 30.96
CA PRO A 30 37.48 -12.17 30.99
C PRO A 30 36.65 -13.01 30.00
N ARG A 31 37.04 -14.28 29.83
CA ARG A 31 36.24 -15.27 29.10
C ARG A 31 34.97 -15.60 29.88
N LEU A 32 33.94 -16.06 29.18
CA LEU A 32 32.71 -16.53 29.81
C LEU A 32 32.95 -17.94 30.38
N GLY A 33 32.99 -18.06 31.71
CA GLY A 33 33.43 -19.26 32.43
C GLY A 33 32.54 -20.48 32.22
N THR A 34 33.13 -21.67 32.25
CA THR A 34 32.37 -22.93 32.22
C THR A 34 31.59 -23.09 33.52
N GLY A 35 30.29 -23.39 33.41
CA GLY A 35 29.33 -23.40 34.51
C GLY A 35 28.51 -22.11 34.63
N ALA A 36 28.94 -21.00 34.01
CA ALA A 36 28.19 -19.74 34.04
C ALA A 36 26.79 -19.90 33.42
N VAL A 37 25.81 -19.22 34.01
CA VAL A 37 24.42 -19.16 33.53
C VAL A 37 24.17 -17.79 32.90
N VAL A 38 23.63 -17.80 31.69
CA VAL A 38 23.34 -16.58 30.93
C VAL A 38 21.89 -16.57 30.44
N ARG A 39 21.30 -15.38 30.37
CA ARG A 39 19.98 -15.13 29.79
C ARG A 39 20.14 -14.86 28.30
N GLU A 40 19.30 -15.47 27.47
CA GLU A 40 19.23 -15.12 26.06
C GLU A 40 18.64 -13.72 25.87
N VAL A 41 19.36 -12.87 25.14
CA VAL A 41 18.91 -11.54 24.71
C VAL A 41 18.50 -11.58 23.23
N ALA A 42 19.20 -12.39 22.42
CA ALA A 42 18.81 -12.76 21.06
C ALA A 42 19.60 -14.00 20.60
N LEU A 43 19.02 -14.80 19.71
CA LEU A 43 19.70 -15.92 19.04
C LEU A 43 19.62 -15.73 17.52
N VAL A 44 20.76 -15.73 16.83
CA VAL A 44 20.83 -15.56 15.37
C VAL A 44 21.74 -16.63 14.75
N GLY A 45 21.11 -17.70 14.26
CA GLY A 45 21.83 -18.90 13.82
C GLY A 45 22.56 -19.54 15.01
N ASP A 46 23.85 -19.84 14.84
CA ASP A 46 24.71 -20.36 15.93
C ASP A 46 25.17 -19.28 16.93
N ARG A 47 24.74 -18.02 16.81
CA ARG A 47 25.28 -16.90 17.62
C ARG A 47 24.28 -16.45 18.68
N LEU A 48 24.62 -16.72 19.94
CA LEU A 48 23.85 -16.33 21.12
C LEU A 48 24.34 -14.96 21.64
N HIS A 49 23.46 -13.97 21.63
CA HIS A 49 23.62 -12.72 22.39
C HIS A 49 23.08 -12.95 23.80
N PHE A 50 23.90 -12.67 24.81
CA PHE A 50 23.63 -13.07 26.18
C PHE A 50 23.85 -11.94 27.19
N GLU A 51 23.20 -12.08 28.35
CA GLU A 51 23.43 -11.30 29.57
C GLU A 51 23.73 -12.27 30.73
N LEU A 52 24.85 -12.09 31.42
CA LEU A 52 25.32 -12.96 32.50
C LEU A 52 24.38 -12.88 33.71
N GLN A 53 23.98 -14.04 34.25
CA GLN A 53 23.12 -14.15 35.43
C GLN A 53 23.90 -14.71 36.63
N GLU A 54 24.74 -15.72 36.40
CA GLU A 54 25.49 -16.42 37.44
C GLU A 54 26.85 -16.89 36.90
N GLY A 55 27.87 -16.94 37.77
CA GLY A 55 29.23 -17.34 37.42
C GLY A 55 30.11 -16.21 36.87
N GLU A 56 31.29 -16.58 36.35
CA GLU A 56 32.31 -15.63 35.91
C GLU A 56 32.22 -15.32 34.41
N GLY A 57 32.44 -14.06 34.02
CA GLY A 57 32.52 -13.67 32.62
C GLY A 57 32.27 -12.18 32.36
N PRO A 58 32.16 -11.77 31.09
CA PRO A 58 31.68 -10.44 30.74
C PRO A 58 30.16 -10.38 30.97
N THR A 59 29.66 -9.25 31.47
CA THR A 59 28.25 -9.09 31.85
C THR A 59 27.27 -9.24 30.68
N LYS A 60 27.73 -9.02 29.44
CA LYS A 60 26.99 -9.28 28.20
C LYS A 60 27.93 -9.51 27.03
N GLY A 61 27.45 -10.13 25.96
CA GLY A 61 28.21 -10.30 24.72
C GLY A 61 27.63 -11.32 23.76
N TRP A 62 28.41 -11.70 22.74
CA TRP A 62 28.04 -12.68 21.73
C TRP A 62 28.97 -13.91 21.74
N ALA A 63 28.41 -15.07 22.05
CA ALA A 63 29.08 -16.37 22.00
C ALA A 63 28.50 -17.26 20.88
N SER A 64 29.15 -18.39 20.61
CA SER A 64 28.62 -19.43 19.70
C SER A 64 27.99 -20.55 20.49
N LEU A 65 26.88 -21.11 20.02
CA LEU A 65 26.25 -22.28 20.61
C LEU A 65 27.08 -23.54 20.37
N HIS A 66 27.78 -23.66 19.23
CA HIS A 66 28.60 -24.83 18.90
C HIS A 66 30.05 -24.49 18.51
N LEU A 67 30.92 -25.51 18.61
CA LEU A 67 32.27 -25.47 18.06
C LEU A 67 32.66 -26.85 17.54
N LYS A 68 32.95 -26.97 16.24
CA LYS A 68 33.24 -28.24 15.56
C LYS A 68 32.16 -29.32 15.83
N GLY A 69 30.89 -28.92 15.80
CA GLY A 69 29.74 -29.79 16.05
C GLY A 69 29.49 -30.16 17.53
N LYS A 70 30.34 -29.75 18.47
CA LYS A 70 30.09 -29.94 19.91
C LYS A 70 29.35 -28.74 20.50
N PRO A 71 28.32 -28.94 21.35
CA PRO A 71 27.67 -27.84 22.05
C PRO A 71 28.63 -27.17 23.03
N LEU A 72 28.52 -25.85 23.13
CA LEU A 72 29.21 -24.99 24.09
C LEU A 72 28.27 -24.50 25.19
N PHE A 73 26.97 -24.43 24.89
CA PHE A 73 25.90 -24.17 25.83
C PHE A 73 24.93 -25.34 25.87
N GLU A 74 24.37 -25.56 27.05
CA GLU A 74 23.21 -26.40 27.31
C GLU A 74 22.05 -25.45 27.67
N ARG A 75 20.88 -25.64 27.06
CA ARG A 75 19.70 -24.85 27.45
C ARG A 75 19.25 -25.34 28.81
N LEU A 76 19.10 -24.44 29.77
CA LEU A 76 18.48 -24.80 31.04
C LEU A 76 16.98 -24.90 30.81
N GLU A 77 16.51 -26.13 30.67
CA GLU A 77 15.12 -26.43 30.94
C GLU A 77 14.86 -26.12 32.42
N PHE A 78 13.86 -25.29 32.68
CA PHE A 78 13.28 -25.23 34.02
C PHE A 78 12.55 -26.55 34.25
N GLU A 79 12.63 -27.11 35.47
CA GLU A 79 11.58 -27.99 35.94
C GLU A 79 10.29 -27.19 35.95
N ASP A 80 9.40 -27.46 34.99
CA ASP A 80 8.21 -26.67 34.78
C ASP A 80 7.11 -27.01 35.80
N ASN A 81 7.32 -26.49 37.00
CA ASN A 81 6.35 -26.46 38.09
C ASN A 81 5.26 -25.37 37.87
N SER A 82 5.06 -24.88 36.63
CA SER A 82 3.99 -23.94 36.25
C SER A 82 2.93 -24.54 35.30
N GLY A 83 3.00 -25.86 35.04
CA GLY A 83 2.03 -26.60 34.22
C GLY A 83 2.00 -26.27 32.73
N LEU A 84 2.62 -25.16 32.30
CA LEU A 84 2.54 -24.63 30.93
C LEU A 84 3.02 -25.63 29.87
N ALA A 85 4.03 -26.44 30.14
CA ALA A 85 4.51 -27.49 29.24
C ALA A 85 3.52 -28.66 29.12
N ALA A 86 2.69 -28.92 30.14
CA ALA A 86 1.61 -29.90 30.03
C ALA A 86 0.46 -29.34 29.19
N VAL A 87 0.01 -28.11 29.49
CA VAL A 87 -1.00 -27.38 28.71
C VAL A 87 -0.56 -27.23 27.24
N ARG A 88 0.73 -26.94 26.98
CA ARG A 88 1.28 -26.83 25.63
C ARG A 88 1.25 -28.16 24.89
N ARG A 89 1.67 -29.26 25.53
CA ARG A 89 1.61 -30.60 24.91
C ARG A 89 0.17 -30.98 24.53
N GLU A 90 -0.80 -30.73 25.40
CA GLU A 90 -2.21 -30.99 25.09
C GLU A 90 -2.72 -30.07 23.97
N ALA A 91 -2.40 -28.77 24.01
CA ALA A 91 -2.76 -27.84 22.93
C ALA A 91 -2.10 -28.20 21.58
N ASP A 92 -0.90 -28.78 21.58
CA ASP A 92 -0.25 -29.28 20.37
C ASP A 92 -1.01 -30.46 19.74
N GLU A 93 -1.68 -31.33 20.53
CA GLU A 93 -2.56 -32.39 19.98
C GLU A 93 -3.70 -31.80 19.13
N PHE A 94 -4.29 -30.69 19.58
CA PHE A 94 -5.38 -30.01 18.87
C PHE A 94 -4.92 -29.01 17.80
N THR A 95 -3.65 -28.60 17.77
CA THR A 95 -3.21 -27.48 16.92
C THR A 95 -2.01 -27.75 16.00
N SER A 96 -1.23 -28.80 16.25
CA SER A 96 -0.20 -29.29 15.33
C SER A 96 -0.78 -30.28 14.31
N ALA A 97 -0.23 -30.27 13.08
CA ALA A 97 -0.64 -31.16 11.98
C ALA A 97 0.60 -31.62 11.21
N GLU A 98 0.91 -32.92 11.21
CA GLU A 98 2.08 -33.45 10.49
C GLU A 98 1.92 -33.33 8.96
N GLU A 99 0.69 -33.51 8.48
CA GLU A 99 0.27 -33.24 7.10
C GLU A 99 -0.91 -32.25 7.09
N TRP A 100 -0.96 -31.37 6.08
CA TRP A 100 -2.03 -30.37 5.94
C TRP A 100 -3.15 -30.94 5.05
N PRO A 101 -4.37 -31.16 5.56
CA PRO A 101 -5.43 -31.82 4.80
C PRO A 101 -5.91 -30.97 3.63
N GLN A 102 -6.37 -31.65 2.56
CA GLN A 102 -6.95 -31.04 1.36
C GLN A 102 -8.48 -30.96 1.51
N LEU A 103 -9.01 -29.76 1.74
CA LEU A 103 -10.45 -29.57 2.03
C LEU A 103 -11.31 -29.44 0.76
N GLY A 104 -10.72 -29.02 -0.37
CA GLY A 104 -11.41 -28.95 -1.66
C GLY A 104 -12.58 -27.95 -1.66
N CYS A 105 -12.31 -26.72 -1.22
CA CYS A 105 -13.23 -25.58 -1.29
C CYS A 105 -12.94 -24.77 -2.56
N SER A 106 -13.96 -24.14 -3.15
CA SER A 106 -13.77 -23.14 -4.20
C SER A 106 -13.65 -21.71 -3.67
N ARG A 107 -14.05 -21.39 -2.43
CA ARG A 107 -13.97 -20.02 -1.90
C ARG A 107 -13.31 -19.94 -0.52
N LEU A 108 -12.76 -18.77 -0.21
CA LEU A 108 -12.37 -18.39 1.15
C LEU A 108 -13.09 -17.09 1.54
N LEU A 109 -13.77 -17.14 2.68
CA LEU A 109 -14.51 -16.06 3.31
C LEU A 109 -13.87 -15.71 4.67
N ALA A 110 -14.13 -14.52 5.20
CA ALA A 110 -13.62 -14.13 6.50
C ALA A 110 -14.53 -13.15 7.27
N TRP A 111 -14.57 -13.33 8.59
CA TRP A 111 -15.12 -12.42 9.59
C TRP A 111 -14.21 -12.37 10.83
N SER A 112 -14.33 -11.29 11.60
CA SER A 112 -13.80 -11.16 12.96
C SER A 112 -14.90 -10.65 13.89
N ASP A 113 -14.67 -10.74 15.20
CA ASP A 113 -15.37 -9.96 16.22
C ASP A 113 -16.91 -10.05 16.07
N LEU A 114 -17.45 -11.28 16.07
CA LEU A 114 -18.87 -11.51 15.80
C LEU A 114 -19.79 -11.18 16.99
N HIS A 115 -19.31 -11.24 18.23
CA HIS A 115 -20.07 -10.92 19.45
C HIS A 115 -21.53 -11.40 19.41
N VAL A 116 -21.74 -12.70 19.19
CA VAL A 116 -23.07 -13.33 19.06
C VAL A 116 -23.78 -13.50 20.39
N ASP A 117 -23.13 -13.21 21.52
CA ASP A 117 -23.80 -12.94 22.80
C ASP A 117 -24.63 -11.65 22.75
N MET A 118 -24.35 -10.73 21.82
CA MET A 118 -25.29 -9.72 21.38
C MET A 118 -26.35 -10.40 20.49
N GLY A 119 -27.55 -10.66 21.05
CA GLY A 119 -28.62 -11.39 20.34
C GLY A 119 -29.10 -10.81 19.00
N GLU A 120 -28.67 -9.61 18.61
CA GLU A 120 -28.84 -9.11 17.23
C GLU A 120 -27.82 -9.72 16.25
N ASN A 121 -26.56 -9.86 16.67
CA ASN A 121 -25.52 -10.56 15.91
C ASN A 121 -25.82 -12.06 15.79
N GLN A 122 -26.42 -12.66 16.83
CA GLN A 122 -26.94 -14.04 16.76
C GLN A 122 -27.97 -14.20 15.63
N ARG A 123 -29.04 -13.39 15.64
CA ARG A 123 -30.09 -13.42 14.59
C ARG A 123 -29.55 -13.10 13.20
N PHE A 124 -28.55 -12.24 13.11
CA PHE A 124 -27.83 -12.00 11.86
C PHE A 124 -27.15 -13.29 11.36
N LEU A 125 -26.37 -13.98 12.20
CA LEU A 125 -25.65 -15.19 11.83
C LEU A 125 -26.59 -16.36 11.48
N GLU A 126 -27.70 -16.52 12.20
CA GLU A 126 -28.77 -17.48 11.88
C GLU A 126 -29.33 -17.28 10.45
N GLY A 127 -29.43 -16.02 10.03
CA GLY A 127 -29.88 -15.58 8.71
C GLY A 127 -28.84 -15.65 7.59
N VAL A 128 -27.55 -15.92 7.88
CA VAL A 128 -26.50 -16.00 6.86
C VAL A 128 -26.73 -17.21 5.94
N ALA A 129 -26.94 -16.95 4.65
CA ALA A 129 -27.05 -18.02 3.64
C ALA A 129 -25.77 -18.87 3.60
N GLY A 130 -25.92 -20.20 3.57
CA GLY A 130 -24.79 -21.13 3.50
C GLY A 130 -24.11 -21.13 2.13
N ASP A 131 -22.83 -21.49 2.12
CA ASP A 131 -21.99 -21.68 0.94
C ASP A 131 -21.19 -22.98 1.09
N SER A 132 -21.74 -24.08 0.56
CA SER A 132 -21.17 -25.43 0.62
C SER A 132 -19.83 -25.59 -0.12
N GLU A 133 -19.37 -24.55 -0.79
CA GLU A 133 -18.10 -24.52 -1.52
C GLU A 133 -17.06 -23.61 -0.85
N ALA A 134 -17.43 -22.88 0.20
CA ALA A 134 -16.54 -21.94 0.88
C ALA A 134 -15.95 -22.51 2.17
N ALA A 135 -14.67 -22.22 2.40
CA ALA A 135 -14.12 -22.13 3.74
C ALA A 135 -14.39 -20.74 4.32
N VAL A 136 -14.61 -20.62 5.64
CA VAL A 136 -14.70 -19.34 6.36
C VAL A 136 -13.63 -19.26 7.46
N ILE A 137 -13.02 -18.10 7.62
CA ILE A 137 -12.13 -17.75 8.74
C ILE A 137 -12.92 -16.92 9.75
N LEU A 138 -12.80 -17.28 11.04
CA LEU A 138 -13.38 -16.57 12.17
C LEU A 138 -12.25 -16.16 13.15
N CYS A 139 -12.03 -14.85 13.30
CA CYS A 139 -10.90 -14.26 14.04
C CYS A 139 -11.24 -13.87 15.49
N GLY A 140 -11.66 -14.85 16.30
CA GLY A 140 -11.96 -14.66 17.73
C GLY A 140 -13.14 -13.74 18.03
N ASP A 141 -13.39 -13.54 19.33
CA ASP A 141 -14.43 -12.68 19.88
C ASP A 141 -15.80 -12.94 19.25
N LEU A 142 -16.19 -14.21 19.33
CA LEU A 142 -17.52 -14.70 19.00
C LEU A 142 -18.43 -14.57 20.21
N CYS A 143 -18.02 -15.07 21.39
CA CYS A 143 -18.80 -14.99 22.62
C CYS A 143 -18.02 -15.43 23.87
N THR A 144 -18.50 -14.99 25.04
CA THR A 144 -17.90 -15.35 26.33
C THR A 144 -18.23 -16.76 26.86
N ASN A 145 -19.21 -17.48 26.29
CA ASN A 145 -19.79 -18.73 26.84
C ASN A 145 -19.58 -19.96 25.91
N LEU A 146 -19.25 -21.12 26.48
CA LEU A 146 -18.93 -22.35 25.72
C LEU A 146 -20.14 -23.02 25.02
N GLU A 147 -21.35 -22.93 25.57
CA GLU A 147 -22.56 -23.48 24.95
C GLU A 147 -23.00 -22.65 23.74
N LEU A 148 -22.90 -21.32 23.87
CA LEU A 148 -23.10 -20.40 22.75
C LEU A 148 -21.99 -20.56 21.70
N LEU A 149 -20.73 -20.78 22.11
CA LEU A 149 -19.63 -21.07 21.19
C LEU A 149 -19.88 -22.37 20.42
N ARG A 150 -20.31 -23.45 21.09
CA ARG A 150 -20.64 -24.73 20.44
C ARG A 150 -21.73 -24.56 19.38
N SER A 151 -22.87 -24.00 19.77
CA SER A 151 -24.01 -23.79 18.85
C SER A 151 -23.66 -22.85 17.69
N THR A 152 -22.77 -21.86 17.90
CA THR A 152 -22.20 -21.01 16.85
C THR A 152 -21.30 -21.78 15.89
N MET A 153 -20.45 -22.67 16.40
CA MET A 153 -19.59 -23.52 15.56
C MET A 153 -20.40 -24.54 14.76
N GLU A 154 -21.37 -25.21 15.39
CA GLU A 154 -22.30 -26.15 14.74
C GLU A 154 -23.10 -25.45 13.64
N LEU A 155 -23.60 -24.23 13.89
CA LEU A 155 -24.24 -23.40 12.87
C LEU A 155 -23.29 -23.08 11.71
N CYS A 156 -22.07 -22.60 11.97
CA CYS A 156 -21.11 -22.28 10.92
C CYS A 156 -20.70 -23.52 10.09
N VAL A 157 -20.49 -24.67 10.73
CA VAL A 157 -20.16 -25.93 10.04
C VAL A 157 -21.36 -26.49 9.26
N SER A 158 -22.60 -26.21 9.67
CA SER A 158 -23.80 -26.51 8.86
C SER A 158 -23.95 -25.62 7.62
N ARG A 159 -23.23 -24.49 7.55
CA ARG A 159 -23.35 -23.47 6.49
C ARG A 159 -22.15 -23.42 5.55
N PHE A 160 -20.95 -23.81 5.98
CA PHE A 160 -19.70 -23.69 5.21
C PHE A 160 -18.96 -25.02 5.13
N ARG A 161 -18.22 -25.24 4.03
CA ARG A 161 -17.48 -26.49 3.80
C ARG A 161 -16.35 -26.73 4.80
N ALA A 162 -15.78 -25.64 5.32
CA ALA A 162 -14.81 -25.66 6.40
C ALA A 162 -14.90 -24.36 7.21
N VAL A 163 -14.73 -24.46 8.52
CA VAL A 163 -14.65 -23.30 9.42
C VAL A 163 -13.25 -23.32 10.04
N PHE A 164 -12.53 -22.20 9.98
CA PHE A 164 -11.22 -22.00 10.59
C PHE A 164 -11.34 -21.02 11.75
N TYR A 165 -10.71 -21.32 12.88
CA TYR A 165 -10.89 -20.55 14.11
C TYR A 165 -9.64 -20.39 14.98
N VAL A 166 -9.57 -19.24 15.65
CA VAL A 166 -8.74 -18.95 16.83
C VAL A 166 -9.57 -18.15 17.83
N PRO A 167 -9.47 -18.38 19.15
CA PRO A 167 -10.16 -17.59 20.16
C PRO A 167 -9.54 -16.20 20.34
N GLY A 168 -10.36 -15.23 20.75
CA GLY A 168 -9.97 -13.90 21.22
C GLY A 168 -9.92 -13.80 22.74
N ASN A 169 -9.91 -12.58 23.28
CA ASN A 169 -9.94 -12.39 24.74
C ASN A 169 -11.30 -12.74 25.34
N HIS A 170 -12.43 -12.47 24.66
CA HIS A 170 -13.77 -12.80 25.17
C HIS A 170 -13.92 -14.29 25.47
N GLU A 171 -13.40 -15.15 24.59
CA GLU A 171 -13.41 -16.60 24.82
C GLU A 171 -12.57 -17.03 26.01
N LEU A 172 -11.49 -16.31 26.37
CA LEU A 172 -10.60 -16.68 27.47
C LEU A 172 -10.95 -16.04 28.82
N TRP A 173 -11.96 -15.19 28.89
CA TRP A 173 -12.53 -14.73 30.16
C TRP A 173 -13.18 -15.89 30.92
N VAL A 174 -12.91 -15.99 32.23
CA VAL A 174 -13.55 -16.93 33.15
C VAL A 174 -14.55 -16.21 34.05
N ALA A 175 -15.61 -16.91 34.48
CA ALA A 175 -16.54 -16.37 35.45
C ALA A 175 -15.83 -16.19 36.80
N ARG A 176 -16.08 -15.08 37.50
CA ARG A 176 -15.54 -14.82 38.86
C ARG A 176 -16.30 -15.60 39.94
N ASP A 177 -16.61 -16.88 39.68
CA ASP A 177 -17.21 -17.80 40.64
C ASP A 177 -16.09 -18.53 41.41
N PRO A 178 -15.92 -18.30 42.73
CA PRO A 178 -14.87 -18.95 43.52
C PRO A 178 -14.98 -20.47 43.63
N SER A 179 -16.12 -21.06 43.22
CA SER A 179 -16.30 -22.51 43.17
C SER A 179 -15.83 -23.16 41.86
N GLN A 180 -15.66 -22.37 40.78
CA GLN A 180 -15.19 -22.87 39.49
C GLN A 180 -13.65 -22.80 39.40
N GLN A 181 -12.99 -23.95 39.52
CA GLN A 181 -11.52 -24.07 39.43
C GLN A 181 -10.99 -24.01 37.97
N SER A 182 -11.70 -23.37 37.04
CA SER A 182 -11.28 -23.25 35.64
C SER A 182 -10.43 -22.00 35.41
N THR A 183 -9.43 -22.12 34.54
CA THR A 183 -8.47 -21.05 34.21
C THR A 183 -8.61 -20.64 32.75
N SER A 184 -8.08 -19.48 32.37
CA SER A 184 -8.05 -19.06 30.96
C SER A 184 -7.30 -20.05 30.06
N LEU A 185 -6.34 -20.82 30.60
CA LEU A 185 -5.66 -21.91 29.89
C LEU A 185 -6.48 -23.21 29.86
N THR A 186 -7.20 -23.54 30.93
CA THR A 186 -8.13 -24.69 30.96
C THR A 186 -9.24 -24.47 29.94
N LYS A 187 -9.85 -23.28 29.95
CA LYS A 187 -10.89 -22.88 29.00
C LYS A 187 -10.38 -22.85 27.56
N PHE A 188 -9.12 -22.44 27.32
CA PHE A 188 -8.48 -22.55 26.01
C PHE A 188 -8.42 -24.00 25.50
N LEU A 189 -8.04 -24.97 26.35
CA LEU A 189 -8.06 -26.39 25.99
C LEU A 189 -9.50 -26.89 25.74
N GLU A 190 -10.47 -26.48 26.56
CA GLU A 190 -11.89 -26.80 26.36
C GLU A 190 -12.42 -26.27 25.01
N ILE A 191 -12.02 -25.06 24.61
CA ILE A 191 -12.34 -24.48 23.30
C ILE A 191 -11.70 -25.28 22.15
N LEU A 192 -10.45 -25.70 22.29
CA LEU A 192 -9.75 -26.51 21.28
C LEU A 192 -10.42 -27.89 21.11
N ARG A 193 -10.82 -28.53 22.21
CA ARG A 193 -11.59 -29.79 22.21
C ARG A 193 -12.95 -29.61 21.55
N LEU A 194 -13.71 -28.58 21.95
CA LEU A 194 -15.01 -28.21 21.35
C LEU A 194 -14.90 -27.97 19.84
N CYS A 195 -13.86 -27.26 19.38
CA CYS A 195 -13.61 -27.05 17.96
C CYS A 195 -13.38 -28.37 17.22
N ALA A 196 -12.56 -29.27 17.77
CA ALA A 196 -12.31 -30.57 17.18
C ALA A 196 -13.58 -31.45 17.11
N GLU A 197 -14.40 -31.45 18.16
CA GLU A 197 -15.71 -32.13 18.20
C GLU A 197 -16.68 -31.58 17.14
N CYS A 198 -16.69 -30.27 16.92
CA CYS A 198 -17.56 -29.61 15.93
C CYS A 198 -17.04 -29.71 14.48
N GLY A 199 -15.82 -30.21 14.26
CA GLY A 199 -15.19 -30.23 12.93
C GLY A 199 -14.57 -28.88 12.49
N VAL A 200 -14.24 -28.01 13.43
CA VAL A 200 -13.65 -26.68 13.20
C VAL A 200 -12.12 -26.75 13.18
N HIS A 201 -11.51 -26.15 12.16
CA HIS A 201 -10.07 -26.16 11.92
C HIS A 201 -9.33 -25.11 12.76
N THR A 202 -8.82 -25.56 13.90
CA THR A 202 -7.75 -24.92 14.69
C THR A 202 -6.34 -25.30 14.19
N LYS A 203 -6.27 -26.15 13.16
CA LYS A 203 -5.05 -26.64 12.49
C LYS A 203 -4.90 -26.02 11.09
N PRO A 204 -3.68 -25.92 10.54
CA PRO A 204 -3.47 -25.52 9.15
C PRO A 204 -4.04 -26.54 8.14
N ALA A 205 -4.46 -26.08 6.96
CA ALA A 205 -4.96 -26.93 5.89
C ALA A 205 -4.87 -26.26 4.50
N PHE A 206 -4.90 -27.07 3.44
CA PHE A 206 -5.11 -26.60 2.07
C PHE A 206 -6.60 -26.48 1.77
N ILE A 207 -7.07 -25.29 1.42
CA ILE A 207 -8.45 -25.12 0.96
C ILE A 207 -8.61 -25.51 -0.51
N ALA A 208 -7.60 -25.24 -1.34
CA ALA A 208 -7.61 -25.50 -2.78
C ALA A 208 -6.17 -25.78 -3.27
N PRO A 209 -5.96 -26.31 -4.50
CA PRO A 209 -4.63 -26.62 -5.01
C PRO A 209 -3.66 -25.43 -5.00
N GLY A 210 -2.70 -25.44 -4.07
CA GLY A 210 -1.74 -24.37 -3.84
C GLY A 210 -2.23 -23.18 -3.01
N VAL A 211 -3.44 -23.24 -2.44
CA VAL A 211 -3.99 -22.20 -1.55
C VAL A 211 -4.27 -22.80 -0.17
N ALA A 212 -3.61 -22.26 0.85
CA ALA A 212 -3.65 -22.79 2.21
C ALA A 212 -3.99 -21.72 3.25
N VAL A 213 -4.52 -22.18 4.38
CA VAL A 213 -4.90 -21.38 5.56
C VAL A 213 -4.15 -21.92 6.77
N CYS A 214 -3.55 -21.04 7.58
CA CYS A 214 -2.77 -21.38 8.76
C CYS A 214 -3.18 -20.50 9.97
N PRO A 215 -3.91 -21.06 10.96
CA PRO A 215 -4.24 -20.36 12.20
C PRO A 215 -2.97 -20.03 12.99
N LEU A 216 -2.89 -18.81 13.55
CA LEU A 216 -1.83 -18.36 14.45
C LEU A 216 -2.44 -17.93 15.79
N PHE A 217 -2.10 -18.63 16.87
CA PHE A 217 -2.52 -18.25 18.21
C PHE A 217 -1.71 -17.04 18.70
N SER A 218 -2.34 -16.19 19.51
CA SER A 218 -1.81 -14.87 19.85
C SER A 218 -2.36 -14.40 21.19
N TRP A 219 -1.57 -13.61 21.91
CA TRP A 219 -2.02 -12.69 22.96
C TRP A 219 -1.23 -11.38 22.82
N TYR A 220 -1.75 -10.27 23.32
CA TYR A 220 -1.05 -8.98 23.19
C TYR A 220 0.18 -8.87 24.11
N GLN A 221 1.02 -7.88 23.84
CA GLN A 221 2.06 -7.42 24.77
C GLN A 221 2.22 -5.88 24.71
N GLY A 222 2.88 -5.30 25.71
CA GLY A 222 3.02 -3.84 25.84
C GLY A 222 3.96 -3.14 24.85
N ASP A 223 4.35 -3.79 23.73
CA ASP A 223 5.33 -3.26 22.78
C ASP A 223 4.75 -2.14 21.88
N PHE A 224 3.45 -2.21 21.56
CA PHE A 224 2.77 -1.17 20.79
C PHE A 224 2.67 0.16 21.55
N SER A 225 2.59 0.15 22.89
CA SER A 225 2.61 1.36 23.72
C SER A 225 4.01 1.76 24.18
N GLY A 226 4.86 0.80 24.53
CA GLY A 226 6.08 1.03 25.32
C GLY A 226 5.80 1.35 26.80
N ALA A 227 4.55 1.16 27.26
CA ALA A 227 4.09 1.43 28.62
C ALA A 227 2.90 0.54 28.99
N MET A 228 2.93 -0.05 30.19
CA MET A 228 1.83 -0.91 30.68
C MET A 228 0.54 -0.11 30.92
N VAL A 229 -0.60 -0.74 30.67
CA VAL A 229 -1.91 -0.24 31.08
C VAL A 229 -2.09 -0.51 32.58
N PRO A 230 -2.67 0.41 33.39
CA PRO A 230 -2.92 0.17 34.80
C PRO A 230 -3.77 -1.08 35.07
N HIS A 231 -3.47 -1.82 36.13
CA HIS A 231 -4.23 -3.01 36.55
C HIS A 231 -5.72 -2.67 36.82
N GLY A 232 -6.60 -3.64 36.57
CA GLY A 232 -8.03 -3.57 36.91
C GLY A 232 -8.96 -3.03 35.82
N GLY A 233 -8.44 -2.67 34.65
CA GLY A 233 -9.22 -2.28 33.48
C GLY A 233 -9.53 -3.45 32.55
N PHE A 234 -8.79 -3.50 31.44
CA PHE A 234 -8.98 -4.42 30.32
C PHE A 234 -8.62 -5.88 30.69
N ASP A 235 -9.37 -6.85 30.16
CA ASP A 235 -9.22 -8.31 30.36
C ASP A 235 -9.03 -8.82 31.80
N SER A 236 -9.49 -8.04 32.78
CA SER A 236 -9.47 -8.41 34.21
C SER A 236 -10.45 -9.54 34.60
N ALA A 237 -11.12 -10.15 33.62
CA ALA A 237 -11.89 -11.39 33.76
C ALA A 237 -11.08 -12.65 33.40
N THR A 238 -9.81 -12.52 33.03
CA THR A 238 -8.91 -13.67 32.81
C THR A 238 -8.29 -14.18 34.12
N PHE A 239 -7.84 -15.44 34.12
CA PHE A 239 -7.15 -16.08 35.25
C PHE A 239 -6.03 -17.00 34.73
N TRP A 240 -4.79 -16.62 35.03
CA TRP A 240 -3.55 -17.19 34.51
C TRP A 240 -2.77 -17.87 35.65
N PRO A 241 -2.94 -19.19 35.87
CA PRO A 241 -2.25 -19.91 36.93
C PRO A 241 -0.74 -19.90 36.70
N GLU A 242 0.03 -19.81 37.78
CA GLU A 242 1.50 -20.00 37.83
C GLU A 242 2.35 -19.09 36.91
N LEU A 243 1.69 -18.23 36.14
CA LEU A 243 2.22 -17.26 35.19
C LEU A 243 2.63 -15.92 35.82
N GLY A 244 2.65 -15.79 37.15
CA GLY A 244 3.01 -14.54 37.83
C GLY A 244 2.70 -14.52 39.33
N SER A 245 3.01 -13.38 39.97
CA SER A 245 2.59 -13.08 41.35
C SER A 245 1.15 -12.55 41.45
N ASP A 246 0.57 -12.13 40.32
CA ASP A 246 -0.83 -11.76 40.16
C ASP A 246 -1.40 -12.61 39.00
N PRO A 247 -2.25 -13.62 39.29
CA PRO A 247 -2.85 -14.46 38.26
C PRO A 247 -3.97 -13.74 37.49
N HIS A 248 -4.39 -12.53 37.88
CA HIS A 248 -5.32 -11.69 37.13
C HIS A 248 -4.60 -10.59 36.32
N ASN A 249 -3.32 -10.78 36.01
CA ASN A 249 -2.54 -9.90 35.14
C ASN A 249 -2.48 -10.40 33.68
N PRO A 250 -3.36 -9.93 32.78
CA PRO A 250 -3.30 -10.29 31.36
C PRO A 250 -2.16 -9.61 30.58
N GLN A 251 -1.26 -8.88 31.25
CA GLN A 251 -0.07 -8.26 30.64
C GLN A 251 1.25 -8.99 30.98
N ASP A 252 1.24 -10.17 31.61
CA ASP A 252 2.48 -10.94 31.76
C ASP A 252 2.99 -11.45 30.39
N PRO A 253 4.23 -11.12 29.98
CA PRO A 253 4.73 -11.44 28.65
C PRO A 253 4.84 -12.96 28.37
N ARG A 254 4.81 -13.81 29.40
CA ARG A 254 4.76 -15.27 29.23
C ARG A 254 3.48 -15.76 28.58
N ILE A 255 2.36 -15.03 28.71
CA ILE A 255 1.10 -15.36 28.04
C ILE A 255 1.29 -15.28 26.51
N ALA A 256 1.86 -14.18 26.02
CA ALA A 256 2.21 -14.04 24.60
C ALA A 256 3.34 -15.01 24.17
N GLU A 257 4.34 -15.27 25.01
CA GLU A 257 5.40 -16.27 24.74
C GLU A 257 4.81 -17.70 24.60
N PHE A 258 3.80 -18.06 25.39
CA PHE A 258 3.07 -19.34 25.30
C PHE A 258 2.31 -19.46 23.98
N PHE A 259 1.42 -18.51 23.65
CA PHE A 259 0.58 -18.61 22.45
C PHE A 259 1.39 -18.53 21.15
N ARG A 260 2.42 -17.67 21.08
CA ARG A 260 3.37 -17.67 19.95
C ARG A 260 4.07 -19.02 19.80
N GLY A 261 4.39 -19.69 20.91
CA GLY A 261 5.05 -20.99 20.90
C GLY A 261 4.26 -22.07 20.13
N LEU A 262 2.92 -22.06 20.23
CA LEU A 262 2.05 -22.98 19.48
C LEU A 262 2.21 -22.83 17.96
N ASN A 263 2.65 -21.66 17.49
CA ASN A 263 2.86 -21.37 16.07
C ASN A 263 4.21 -21.87 15.54
N ASP A 264 5.17 -22.22 16.39
CA ASP A 264 6.55 -22.54 16.01
C ASP A 264 6.64 -23.65 14.96
N ALA A 265 5.86 -24.72 15.12
CA ALA A 265 5.86 -25.87 14.22
C ALA A 265 5.23 -25.53 12.85
N ARG A 266 4.00 -25.00 12.85
CA ARG A 266 3.25 -24.65 11.64
C ARG A 266 3.92 -23.55 10.81
N VAL A 267 4.61 -22.60 11.45
CA VAL A 267 5.39 -21.55 10.75
C VAL A 267 6.56 -22.15 9.98
N ARG A 268 7.35 -23.05 10.59
CA ARG A 268 8.45 -23.76 9.91
C ARG A 268 7.96 -24.66 8.77
N GLN A 269 6.85 -25.36 8.99
CA GLN A 269 6.23 -26.24 8.01
C GLN A 269 5.67 -25.44 6.82
N ALA A 270 5.00 -24.31 7.08
CA ALA A 270 4.55 -23.38 6.07
C ALA A 270 5.72 -22.88 5.22
N ALA A 271 6.81 -22.42 5.84
CA ALA A 271 8.01 -21.96 5.14
C ALA A 271 8.55 -23.03 4.18
N LYS A 272 8.73 -24.27 4.65
CA LYS A 272 9.16 -25.41 3.82
C LYS A 272 8.21 -25.67 2.64
N LEU A 273 6.90 -25.64 2.88
CA LEU A 273 5.88 -25.85 1.83
C LEU A 273 5.77 -24.66 0.84
N ARG A 274 6.25 -23.46 1.22
CA ARG A 274 6.44 -22.33 0.29
C ARG A 274 7.70 -22.52 -0.55
N GLU A 275 8.80 -23.00 0.04
CA GLU A 275 10.07 -23.29 -0.64
C GLU A 275 9.94 -24.41 -1.69
N THR A 276 9.15 -25.46 -1.42
CA THR A 276 8.85 -26.51 -2.40
C THR A 276 7.86 -26.09 -3.49
N GLY A 277 7.21 -24.93 -3.33
CA GLY A 277 6.17 -24.43 -4.24
C GLY A 277 4.80 -25.10 -4.10
N GLU A 278 4.63 -25.98 -3.10
CA GLU A 278 3.37 -26.64 -2.79
C GLU A 278 2.30 -25.63 -2.35
N ILE A 279 2.68 -24.65 -1.52
CA ILE A 279 1.85 -23.48 -1.22
C ILE A 279 2.24 -22.31 -2.13
N LYS A 280 1.31 -21.91 -3.01
CA LYS A 280 1.43 -20.74 -3.88
C LYS A 280 0.92 -19.48 -3.20
N THR A 281 -0.17 -19.61 -2.44
CA THR A 281 -0.80 -18.53 -1.65
C THR A 281 -1.09 -19.04 -0.24
N LEU A 282 -0.50 -18.39 0.77
CA LEU A 282 -0.78 -18.66 2.18
C LEU A 282 -1.60 -17.52 2.78
N TRP A 283 -2.75 -17.86 3.34
CA TRP A 283 -3.45 -17.02 4.31
C TRP A 283 -3.09 -17.46 5.72
N THR A 284 -2.74 -16.50 6.57
CA THR A 284 -2.64 -16.69 8.02
C THR A 284 -3.79 -15.96 8.70
N PHE A 285 -4.05 -16.23 9.97
CA PHE A 285 -4.94 -15.38 10.75
C PHE A 285 -4.69 -15.49 12.26
N SER A 286 -5.01 -14.43 12.99
CA SER A 286 -4.99 -14.35 14.46
C SER A 286 -6.27 -13.70 14.96
N HIS A 287 -6.35 -13.45 16.27
CA HIS A 287 -7.29 -12.47 16.82
C HIS A 287 -6.58 -11.12 17.06
N PHE A 288 -5.54 -11.08 17.90
CA PHE A 288 -4.81 -9.86 18.20
C PHE A 288 -3.99 -9.34 17.01
N LEU A 289 -3.80 -8.02 16.94
CA LEU A 289 -3.17 -7.36 15.80
C LEU A 289 -1.67 -7.74 15.70
N PRO A 290 -1.16 -8.18 14.53
CA PRO A 290 0.26 -8.46 14.37
C PRO A 290 1.12 -7.19 14.31
N ARG A 291 0.56 -6.01 13.98
CA ARG A 291 1.33 -4.77 13.86
C ARG A 291 0.64 -3.52 14.38
N LYS A 292 1.45 -2.60 14.90
CA LYS A 292 1.04 -1.32 15.49
C LYS A 292 0.29 -0.41 14.53
N GLU A 293 0.65 -0.36 13.25
CA GLU A 293 -0.03 0.55 12.29
C GLU A 293 -1.47 0.11 11.97
N LEU A 294 -1.83 -1.14 12.27
CA LEU A 294 -3.21 -1.62 12.15
C LEU A 294 -4.11 -1.01 13.24
N ASN A 295 -3.54 -0.65 14.40
CA ASN A 295 -4.21 0.03 15.50
C ASN A 295 -4.32 1.57 15.26
N MET A 296 -4.24 2.08 14.03
CA MET A 296 -4.13 3.54 13.78
C MET A 296 -5.24 4.10 12.88
N SER A 297 -6.08 4.98 13.44
CA SER A 297 -7.00 5.83 12.69
C SER A 297 -6.38 7.21 12.49
N GLY A 298 -5.61 7.35 11.40
CA GLY A 298 -4.81 8.55 11.15
C GLY A 298 -3.62 8.67 12.10
N GLU A 299 -3.56 9.75 12.88
CA GLU A 299 -2.51 9.95 13.91
C GLU A 299 -2.91 9.42 15.30
N HIS A 300 -4.12 8.85 15.45
CA HIS A 300 -4.65 8.39 16.73
C HIS A 300 -4.74 6.86 16.81
N PRO A 301 -4.39 6.24 17.95
CA PRO A 301 -4.63 4.82 18.16
C PRO A 301 -6.14 4.54 18.23
N VAL A 302 -6.56 3.37 17.73
CA VAL A 302 -7.96 2.92 17.72
C VAL A 302 -8.37 2.43 19.10
N MET A 303 -7.59 1.50 19.66
CA MET A 303 -7.73 0.98 21.02
C MET A 303 -6.46 1.20 21.82
N LEU A 304 -6.53 1.00 23.15
CA LEU A 304 -5.42 1.14 24.08
C LEU A 304 -4.19 0.33 23.59
N PRO A 305 -3.08 0.97 23.17
CA PRO A 305 -2.03 0.23 22.44
C PRO A 305 -1.38 -0.89 23.25
N GLY A 306 -1.29 -0.78 24.57
CA GLY A 306 -0.69 -1.81 25.43
C GLY A 306 -1.48 -3.11 25.56
N VAL A 307 -2.69 -3.18 24.98
CA VAL A 307 -3.53 -4.40 24.91
C VAL A 307 -3.97 -4.74 23.47
N ALA A 308 -3.40 -4.07 22.46
CA ALA A 308 -3.92 -4.14 21.09
C ALA A 308 -3.32 -5.26 20.23
N GLY A 309 -2.11 -5.74 20.54
CA GLY A 309 -1.39 -6.65 19.63
C GLY A 309 0.01 -7.04 20.08
N ASP A 310 0.75 -7.66 19.16
CA ASP A 310 2.07 -8.23 19.39
C ASP A 310 2.90 -8.16 18.10
N SER A 311 4.02 -7.42 18.11
CA SER A 311 4.87 -7.25 16.91
C SER A 311 5.65 -8.50 16.52
N ALA A 312 5.84 -9.47 17.43
CA ALA A 312 6.51 -10.73 17.10
C ALA A 312 5.62 -11.68 16.27
N LEU A 313 4.31 -11.48 16.30
CA LEU A 313 3.36 -12.22 15.45
C LEU A 313 3.54 -11.88 13.95
N ASP A 314 3.93 -10.64 13.63
CA ASP A 314 4.28 -10.23 12.27
C ASP A 314 5.56 -10.90 11.76
N ALA A 315 6.53 -11.16 12.65
CA ALA A 315 7.70 -11.96 12.32
C ALA A 315 7.31 -13.43 12.01
N GLN A 316 6.38 -14.01 12.78
CA GLN A 316 5.90 -15.39 12.55
C GLN A 316 5.16 -15.54 11.22
N LEU A 317 4.20 -14.65 10.89
CA LEU A 317 3.46 -14.75 9.61
C LEU A 317 4.35 -14.52 8.39
N ARG A 318 5.39 -13.66 8.51
CA ARG A 318 6.38 -13.45 7.43
C ARG A 318 7.33 -14.63 7.28
N ALA A 319 7.80 -15.22 8.38
CA ALA A 319 8.60 -16.44 8.34
C ALA A 319 7.83 -17.60 7.68
N ALA A 320 6.51 -17.69 7.89
CA ALA A 320 5.64 -18.63 7.20
C ALA A 320 5.42 -18.32 5.70
N GLY A 321 5.85 -17.16 5.21
CA GLY A 321 5.68 -16.72 3.82
C GLY A 321 4.24 -16.33 3.45
N ALA A 322 3.48 -15.77 4.40
CA ALA A 322 2.09 -15.35 4.21
C ALA A 322 1.94 -14.32 3.07
N ALA A 323 0.91 -14.52 2.23
CA ALA A 323 0.46 -13.53 1.25
C ALA A 323 -0.60 -12.59 1.86
N GLY A 324 -1.36 -13.08 2.84
CA GLY A 324 -2.30 -12.28 3.60
C GLY A 324 -2.53 -12.81 5.02
N HIS A 325 -3.15 -11.96 5.83
CA HIS A 325 -3.39 -12.18 7.24
C HIS A 325 -4.74 -11.60 7.65
N VAL A 326 -5.60 -12.38 8.32
CA VAL A 326 -6.86 -11.89 8.91
C VAL A 326 -6.69 -11.70 10.42
N TYR A 327 -7.24 -10.63 10.98
CA TYR A 327 -7.18 -10.33 12.42
C TYR A 327 -8.49 -9.71 12.92
N GLY A 328 -8.65 -9.61 14.25
CA GLY A 328 -9.81 -9.06 14.94
C GLY A 328 -9.42 -7.97 15.96
N HIS A 329 -10.06 -7.99 17.13
CA HIS A 329 -9.81 -7.17 18.34
C HIS A 329 -10.13 -5.67 18.22
N SER A 330 -9.70 -4.98 17.15
CA SER A 330 -9.88 -3.52 17.05
C SER A 330 -11.29 -3.04 16.67
N HIS A 331 -12.20 -3.96 16.31
CA HIS A 331 -13.54 -3.72 15.77
C HIS A 331 -13.61 -2.82 14.51
N ILE A 332 -12.50 -2.42 13.88
CA ILE A 332 -12.54 -1.56 12.68
C ILE A 332 -12.27 -2.34 11.39
N GLY A 333 -13.22 -2.26 10.45
CA GLY A 333 -13.09 -2.79 9.10
C GLY A 333 -11.90 -2.18 8.35
N GLN A 334 -10.94 -3.01 7.98
CA GLN A 334 -9.71 -2.59 7.31
C GLN A 334 -9.22 -3.62 6.28
N ASP A 335 -8.71 -3.11 5.15
CA ASP A 335 -7.95 -3.88 4.17
C ASP A 335 -6.70 -3.06 3.80
N ARG A 336 -5.52 -3.58 4.12
CA ARG A 336 -4.25 -2.86 4.05
C ARG A 336 -3.13 -3.77 3.53
N VAL A 337 -2.35 -3.30 2.56
CA VAL A 337 -1.10 -3.98 2.17
C VAL A 337 0.09 -3.26 2.77
N TYR A 338 0.92 -3.99 3.52
CA TYR A 338 2.20 -3.53 4.04
C TYR A 338 3.28 -4.55 3.66
N GLU A 339 4.37 -4.09 3.04
CA GLU A 339 5.57 -4.91 2.78
C GLU A 339 5.26 -6.29 2.16
N GLY A 340 4.36 -6.29 1.16
CA GLY A 340 3.95 -7.48 0.40
C GLY A 340 2.75 -8.25 0.98
N VAL A 341 2.43 -8.10 2.26
CA VAL A 341 1.36 -8.86 2.94
C VAL A 341 0.06 -8.05 3.01
N ARG A 342 -1.09 -8.67 2.70
CA ARG A 342 -2.43 -8.08 2.84
C ARG A 342 -3.05 -8.40 4.20
N TYR A 343 -3.19 -7.41 5.06
CA TYR A 343 -3.81 -7.50 6.38
C TYR A 343 -5.28 -7.07 6.30
N VAL A 344 -6.18 -7.88 6.85
CA VAL A 344 -7.63 -7.69 6.80
C VAL A 344 -8.25 -7.83 8.19
N GLN A 345 -9.15 -6.92 8.53
CA GLN A 345 -10.14 -7.11 9.60
C GLN A 345 -11.53 -6.84 9.01
N GLN A 346 -12.47 -7.77 9.23
CA GLN A 346 -13.84 -7.71 8.70
C GLN A 346 -14.82 -7.93 9.86
N PRO A 347 -15.02 -6.93 10.73
CA PRO A 347 -15.69 -7.09 12.01
C PRO A 347 -17.19 -6.91 11.87
N LEU A 348 -17.98 -7.83 12.44
CA LEU A 348 -19.39 -7.52 12.66
C LEU A 348 -19.54 -6.49 13.79
N GLY A 349 -18.68 -6.59 14.81
CA GLY A 349 -18.61 -5.67 15.94
C GLY A 349 -19.82 -5.74 16.88
N TYR A 350 -19.86 -4.89 17.89
CA TYR A 350 -21.08 -4.69 18.65
C TYR A 350 -22.10 -3.92 17.80
N PRO A 351 -23.41 -4.16 17.94
CA PRO A 351 -24.46 -3.34 17.32
C PRO A 351 -24.34 -1.83 17.62
N THR A 352 -23.63 -1.45 18.67
CA THR A 352 -23.37 -0.07 19.11
C THR A 352 -22.20 0.64 18.41
N ASP A 353 -21.34 -0.07 17.67
CA ASP A 353 -20.06 0.49 17.20
C ASP A 353 -20.20 1.50 16.04
N GLY A 354 -21.39 1.58 15.43
CA GLY A 354 -21.73 2.55 14.38
C GLY A 354 -21.30 2.16 12.96
N HIS A 355 -20.48 1.10 12.83
CA HIS A 355 -20.15 0.41 11.59
C HIS A 355 -20.19 -1.11 11.83
N ARG A 356 -20.65 -1.90 10.86
CA ARG A 356 -20.80 -3.36 10.96
C ARG A 356 -20.58 -3.99 9.59
N GLU A 357 -19.68 -4.96 9.47
CA GLU A 357 -19.42 -5.65 8.20
C GLU A 357 -20.32 -6.89 8.03
N GLU A 358 -21.61 -6.64 7.76
CA GLU A 358 -22.67 -7.66 7.54
C GLU A 358 -22.42 -8.62 6.35
N LYS A 359 -21.27 -8.55 5.68
CA LYS A 359 -20.89 -9.45 4.59
C LYS A 359 -19.49 -9.99 4.85
N PRO A 360 -19.26 -11.31 4.73
CA PRO A 360 -17.94 -11.87 4.93
C PRO A 360 -17.04 -11.47 3.77
N LEU A 361 -15.79 -11.11 4.04
CA LEU A 361 -14.89 -10.67 2.97
C LEU A 361 -14.43 -11.88 2.17
N ARG A 362 -14.61 -11.84 0.84
CA ARG A 362 -14.04 -12.86 -0.05
C ARG A 362 -12.54 -12.64 -0.20
N LEU A 363 -11.76 -13.61 0.27
CA LEU A 363 -10.29 -13.62 0.24
C LEU A 363 -9.74 -14.42 -0.95
N PHE A 364 -10.49 -15.42 -1.42
CA PHE A 364 -10.17 -16.25 -2.57
C PHE A 364 -11.46 -16.74 -3.26
N ASP A 365 -11.40 -16.88 -4.58
CA ASP A 365 -12.40 -17.57 -5.39
C ASP A 365 -11.73 -18.42 -6.45
N GLY A 366 -12.15 -19.68 -6.55
CA GLY A 366 -11.70 -20.67 -7.52
C GLY A 366 -12.31 -20.44 -8.90
N ALA A 367 -13.47 -19.77 -8.97
CA ALA A 367 -13.96 -19.23 -10.24
C ALA A 367 -13.02 -18.13 -10.75
N ASP A 368 -12.53 -17.24 -9.89
CA ASP A 368 -11.48 -16.26 -10.22
C ASP A 368 -10.08 -16.90 -10.39
N ALA A 369 -9.91 -18.22 -10.17
CA ALA A 369 -8.68 -18.94 -10.47
C ALA A 369 -8.74 -19.76 -11.77
N ALA A 370 -9.92 -20.33 -12.08
CA ALA A 370 -10.18 -21.13 -13.28
C ALA A 370 -10.71 -20.30 -14.47
N SER A 371 -11.36 -19.15 -14.21
CA SER A 371 -11.82 -18.22 -15.25
C SER A 371 -11.02 -16.92 -15.32
N ALA A 372 -10.06 -16.69 -14.41
CA ALA A 372 -9.07 -15.66 -14.64
C ALA A 372 -8.23 -16.00 -15.88
N PRO A 373 -8.03 -15.05 -16.81
CA PRO A 373 -6.86 -15.07 -17.68
C PRO A 373 -5.62 -14.86 -16.79
N ALA A 374 -5.08 -15.98 -16.28
CA ALA A 374 -4.02 -16.12 -15.26
C ALA A 374 -3.21 -14.84 -14.99
N ALA A 375 -3.75 -14.01 -14.07
CA ALA A 375 -3.34 -12.64 -13.74
C ALA A 375 -2.51 -11.94 -14.85
N ALA A 376 -3.09 -11.85 -16.04
CA ALA A 376 -2.43 -11.68 -17.35
C ALA A 376 -1.04 -11.03 -17.24
N PRO A 377 0.05 -11.83 -17.36
CA PRO A 377 1.31 -11.55 -16.70
C PRO A 377 1.84 -10.17 -17.04
N CYS A 378 2.33 -9.45 -16.01
CA CYS A 378 2.93 -8.14 -16.19
C CYS A 378 4.13 -8.26 -17.13
N VAL A 379 3.92 -7.89 -18.40
CA VAL A 379 4.78 -8.36 -19.49
C VAL A 379 6.21 -7.89 -19.24
N SER A 380 7.11 -8.86 -19.11
CA SER A 380 8.54 -8.65 -18.98
C SER A 380 9.10 -8.13 -20.30
N LEU A 381 8.91 -6.82 -20.52
CA LEU A 381 9.39 -6.13 -21.71
C LEU A 381 10.91 -6.12 -21.71
N GLU A 382 11.53 -6.78 -22.68
CA GLU A 382 12.99 -6.68 -22.86
C GLU A 382 13.37 -5.30 -23.39
N ARG A 383 14.51 -4.75 -22.98
CA ARG A 383 14.99 -3.45 -23.48
C ARG A 383 15.16 -3.42 -25.01
N ALA A 384 15.37 -4.57 -25.65
CA ALA A 384 15.42 -4.69 -27.12
C ALA A 384 14.07 -4.37 -27.81
N GLN A 385 12.93 -4.47 -27.10
CA GLN A 385 11.59 -4.19 -27.61
C GLN A 385 11.25 -2.68 -27.57
N LEU A 386 12.07 -1.85 -26.94
CA LEU A 386 11.88 -0.40 -26.81
C LEU A 386 12.25 0.35 -28.11
N SER A 387 11.31 0.41 -29.06
CA SER A 387 11.48 1.25 -30.25
C SER A 387 11.66 2.72 -29.90
N ALA A 388 12.77 3.30 -30.35
CA ALA A 388 13.08 4.73 -30.18
C ALA A 388 12.11 5.67 -30.92
N ASP A 389 11.31 5.18 -31.88
CA ASP A 389 10.23 5.97 -32.47
C ASP A 389 9.01 6.03 -31.53
N ARG A 390 8.71 4.91 -30.86
CA ARG A 390 7.60 4.77 -29.91
C ARG A 390 7.87 5.50 -28.58
N LEU A 391 9.12 5.48 -28.10
CA LEU A 391 9.57 6.32 -26.98
C LEU A 391 9.41 7.83 -27.28
N ARG A 392 9.77 8.28 -28.49
CA ARG A 392 9.54 9.67 -28.91
C ARG A 392 8.07 9.99 -29.11
N GLY A 393 7.30 9.04 -29.65
CA GLY A 393 5.85 9.14 -29.80
C GLY A 393 5.17 9.36 -28.45
N ALA A 394 5.56 8.59 -27.42
CA ALA A 394 5.06 8.75 -26.05
C ALA A 394 5.37 10.14 -25.48
N LEU A 395 6.63 10.57 -25.54
CA LEU A 395 7.07 11.86 -24.99
C LEU A 395 6.42 13.05 -25.72
N PHE A 396 6.38 13.04 -27.05
CA PHE A 396 5.75 14.12 -27.84
C PHE A 396 4.22 14.08 -27.72
N GLY A 397 3.65 12.88 -27.66
CA GLY A 397 2.22 12.67 -27.52
C GLY A 397 1.67 13.18 -26.19
N ALA A 398 2.42 13.03 -25.09
CA ALA A 398 2.08 13.61 -23.80
C ALA A 398 2.02 15.15 -23.85
N LEU A 399 3.02 15.79 -24.48
CA LEU A 399 3.06 17.24 -24.66
C LEU A 399 1.94 17.76 -25.57
N CYS A 400 1.51 16.99 -26.57
CA CYS A 400 0.36 17.33 -27.40
C CYS A 400 -0.97 17.21 -26.64
N GLY A 401 -1.11 16.18 -25.79
CA GLY A 401 -2.29 15.99 -24.94
C GLY A 401 -2.47 17.11 -23.92
N ASP A 402 -1.39 17.51 -23.26
CA ASP A 402 -1.32 18.69 -22.37
C ASP A 402 -1.78 19.97 -23.10
N ALA A 403 -1.11 20.29 -24.21
CA ALA A 403 -1.32 21.53 -24.96
C ALA A 403 -2.70 21.63 -25.66
N LEU A 404 -3.34 20.50 -25.98
CA LEU A 404 -4.68 20.44 -26.57
C LEU A 404 -5.78 20.61 -25.52
N ALA A 405 -5.58 20.04 -24.33
CA ALA A 405 -6.56 20.04 -23.24
C ALA A 405 -6.63 21.38 -22.48
N MET A 406 -5.46 22.01 -22.30
CA MET A 406 -5.21 23.24 -21.54
C MET A 406 -6.26 24.37 -21.71
N PRO A 407 -6.77 24.69 -22.92
CA PRO A 407 -7.72 25.80 -23.10
C PRO A 407 -9.13 25.58 -22.51
N VAL A 408 -9.47 24.34 -22.15
CA VAL A 408 -10.77 23.95 -21.56
C VAL A 408 -10.61 23.16 -20.26
N CYS A 409 -9.42 23.29 -19.63
CA CYS A 409 -9.15 22.75 -18.30
C CYS A 409 -10.07 23.39 -17.25
N TRP A 410 -10.64 22.57 -16.37
CA TRP A 410 -11.69 22.91 -15.38
C TRP A 410 -13.02 23.42 -15.97
N TYR A 411 -13.33 23.13 -17.24
CA TYR A 411 -14.65 23.46 -17.82
C TYR A 411 -15.73 22.46 -17.37
N TYR A 412 -16.22 22.60 -16.13
CA TYR A 412 -17.26 21.71 -15.57
C TYR A 412 -18.67 21.94 -16.16
N GLY A 413 -18.88 22.98 -16.97
CA GLY A 413 -20.04 23.10 -17.86
C GLY A 413 -19.92 22.30 -19.17
N GLY A 414 -18.81 21.60 -19.38
CA GLY A 414 -18.54 20.68 -20.49
C GLY A 414 -18.81 21.27 -21.88
N ALA A 415 -19.28 20.44 -22.81
CA ALA A 415 -19.52 20.82 -24.20
C ALA A 415 -20.45 22.05 -24.39
N ARG A 416 -21.34 22.36 -23.44
CA ARG A 416 -22.16 23.60 -23.48
C ARG A 416 -21.30 24.84 -23.22
N GLN A 417 -20.39 24.75 -22.25
CA GLN A 417 -19.44 25.81 -21.92
C GLN A 417 -18.43 26.01 -23.06
N ILE A 418 -17.86 24.92 -23.58
CA ILE A 418 -16.91 24.94 -24.70
C ILE A 418 -17.57 25.57 -25.94
N LYS A 419 -18.82 25.18 -26.28
CA LYS A 419 -19.57 25.80 -27.38
C LYS A 419 -19.84 27.30 -27.16
N ARG A 420 -20.13 27.73 -25.92
CA ARG A 420 -20.35 29.15 -25.59
C ARG A 420 -19.07 29.98 -25.81
N ASP A 421 -17.93 29.47 -25.35
CA ASP A 421 -16.70 30.24 -25.28
C ASP A 421 -15.88 30.16 -26.59
N TYR A 422 -15.92 29.01 -27.29
CA TYR A 422 -15.15 28.75 -28.51
C TYR A 422 -16.02 28.54 -29.77
N GLY A 423 -17.34 28.74 -29.68
CA GLY A 423 -18.30 28.64 -30.80
C GLY A 423 -18.69 27.20 -31.20
N GLY A 424 -17.93 26.20 -30.77
CA GLY A 424 -18.15 24.78 -31.02
C GLY A 424 -17.11 23.92 -30.30
N PRO A 425 -17.05 22.61 -30.58
CA PRO A 425 -15.96 21.75 -30.13
C PRO A 425 -14.60 22.27 -30.60
N LEU A 426 -13.56 22.03 -29.81
CA LEU A 426 -12.18 22.23 -30.23
C LEU A 426 -11.78 21.16 -31.26
N THR A 427 -11.09 21.56 -32.33
CA THR A 427 -10.60 20.70 -33.42
C THR A 427 -9.10 20.84 -33.64
N GLY A 428 -8.37 21.33 -32.63
CA GLY A 428 -6.95 21.65 -32.71
C GLY A 428 -6.53 22.62 -31.60
N TYR A 429 -5.30 23.12 -31.67
CA TYR A 429 -4.78 24.03 -30.65
C TYR A 429 -5.45 25.41 -30.73
N VAL A 430 -6.08 25.84 -29.65
CA VAL A 430 -6.61 27.20 -29.44
C VAL A 430 -5.91 27.88 -28.25
N GLN A 431 -6.04 29.19 -28.14
CA GLN A 431 -5.58 29.91 -26.95
C GLN A 431 -6.64 29.81 -25.83
N PRO A 432 -6.25 29.63 -24.55
CA PRO A 432 -7.17 29.77 -23.42
C PRO A 432 -7.82 31.16 -23.39
N LYS A 433 -9.06 31.25 -22.90
CA LYS A 433 -9.66 32.54 -22.55
C LYS A 433 -8.90 33.19 -21.38
N GLU A 434 -8.93 34.52 -21.30
CA GLU A 434 -8.34 35.26 -20.18
C GLU A 434 -9.11 35.05 -18.86
N GLN A 435 -10.42 34.82 -18.94
CA GLN A 435 -11.34 34.79 -17.81
C GLN A 435 -12.13 33.47 -17.75
N LEU A 436 -12.54 33.08 -16.54
CA LEU A 436 -13.33 31.89 -16.30
C LEU A 436 -14.32 32.12 -15.13
N ILE A 437 -15.61 31.91 -15.42
CA ILE A 437 -16.68 31.94 -14.42
C ILE A 437 -16.49 30.75 -13.47
N GLY A 438 -16.47 31.01 -12.15
CA GLY A 438 -16.26 29.96 -11.14
C GLY A 438 -14.81 29.52 -10.94
N SER A 439 -13.82 30.31 -11.39
CA SER A 439 -12.39 30.02 -11.16
C SER A 439 -12.04 30.03 -9.66
N PHE A 440 -11.63 28.88 -9.09
CA PHE A 440 -11.32 28.79 -7.65
C PHE A 440 -9.91 29.31 -7.29
N MET A 441 -9.08 29.61 -8.30
CA MET A 441 -7.71 30.16 -8.17
C MET A 441 -7.65 31.45 -7.33
N MET A 442 -8.78 32.13 -7.18
CA MET A 442 -8.96 33.38 -6.43
C MET A 442 -8.74 33.30 -4.91
N ASN A 443 -8.51 32.10 -4.36
CA ASN A 443 -8.33 31.85 -2.91
C ASN A 443 -6.95 31.31 -2.53
N GLU A 444 -6.01 31.27 -3.48
CA GLU A 444 -4.73 30.56 -3.35
C GLU A 444 -3.54 31.52 -3.22
N VAL A 445 -2.47 31.09 -2.55
CA VAL A 445 -1.29 31.94 -2.25
C VAL A 445 -0.05 31.43 -2.98
N LEU A 446 0.59 32.30 -3.79
CA LEU A 446 1.88 32.01 -4.41
C LEU A 446 3.05 32.42 -3.50
N PRO A 447 4.07 31.55 -3.31
CA PRO A 447 5.32 31.92 -2.66
C PRO A 447 6.09 32.98 -3.45
N LYS A 448 6.72 33.93 -2.76
CA LYS A 448 7.40 35.08 -3.40
C LYS A 448 8.48 34.66 -4.39
N ALA A 449 9.11 33.50 -4.18
CA ALA A 449 10.16 32.95 -5.05
C ALA A 449 9.65 32.45 -6.42
N ILE A 450 8.34 32.21 -6.58
CA ILE A 450 7.73 31.68 -7.82
C ILE A 450 6.50 32.48 -8.30
N ASP A 451 6.17 33.56 -7.59
CA ASP A 451 5.03 34.44 -7.91
C ASP A 451 5.19 35.07 -9.30
N HIS A 452 6.32 35.73 -9.57
CA HIS A 452 6.60 36.41 -10.85
C HIS A 452 5.47 37.38 -11.29
N GLY A 453 4.80 38.01 -10.33
CA GLY A 453 3.66 38.92 -10.54
C GLY A 453 2.29 38.23 -10.69
N ARG A 454 2.22 36.89 -10.71
CA ARG A 454 1.00 36.13 -11.01
C ARG A 454 -0.06 36.18 -9.91
N SER A 455 0.28 36.53 -8.67
CA SER A 455 -0.69 36.76 -7.59
C SER A 455 -1.74 37.82 -7.95
N SER A 456 -1.42 38.72 -8.89
CA SER A 456 -2.38 39.68 -9.46
C SER A 456 -3.57 39.03 -10.19
N TYR A 457 -3.48 37.75 -10.55
CA TYR A 457 -4.53 36.92 -11.15
C TYR A 457 -5.19 35.94 -10.16
N TYR A 458 -4.63 35.78 -8.96
CA TYR A 458 -5.16 34.92 -7.88
C TYR A 458 -6.20 35.70 -7.06
N ARG A 459 -7.11 36.39 -7.75
CA ARG A 459 -8.18 37.25 -7.22
C ARG A 459 -9.27 37.49 -8.28
N PRO A 460 -10.46 38.01 -7.91
CA PRO A 460 -11.48 38.42 -8.87
C PRO A 460 -10.96 39.39 -9.93
N VAL A 461 -11.54 39.31 -11.13
CA VAL A 461 -11.26 40.26 -12.23
C VAL A 461 -11.79 41.65 -11.89
N SER A 462 -12.86 41.74 -11.11
CA SER A 462 -13.39 42.98 -10.53
C SER A 462 -14.17 42.69 -9.26
N ASP A 463 -14.09 43.60 -8.28
CA ASP A 463 -14.88 43.55 -7.04
C ASP A 463 -16.40 43.58 -7.31
N LYS A 464 -16.80 44.12 -8.47
CA LYS A 464 -18.20 44.13 -8.94
C LYS A 464 -18.65 42.80 -9.57
N SER A 465 -17.78 41.80 -9.68
CA SER A 465 -18.07 40.50 -10.28
C SER A 465 -17.24 39.38 -9.63
N PRO A 466 -17.44 39.13 -8.31
CA PRO A 466 -16.60 38.21 -7.53
C PRO A 466 -16.68 36.73 -7.97
N SER A 467 -17.64 36.37 -8.83
CA SER A 467 -17.75 35.04 -9.44
C SER A 467 -16.93 34.87 -10.73
N ILE A 468 -16.28 35.92 -11.22
CA ILE A 468 -15.45 35.90 -12.44
C ILE A 468 -13.99 36.07 -12.04
N GLY A 469 -13.23 34.98 -12.18
CA GLY A 469 -11.78 34.98 -12.00
C GLY A 469 -11.05 34.87 -13.34
N TYR A 470 -9.72 34.87 -13.28
CA TYR A 470 -8.89 34.55 -14.44
C TYR A 470 -8.92 33.04 -14.72
N HIS A 471 -8.73 32.66 -15.99
CA HIS A 471 -8.54 31.26 -16.37
C HIS A 471 -7.19 30.75 -15.86
N TYR A 472 -7.09 29.51 -15.37
CA TYR A 472 -5.86 28.93 -14.81
C TYR A 472 -4.64 29.17 -15.71
N HIS A 473 -4.80 28.89 -16.99
CA HIS A 473 -3.74 28.95 -18.00
C HIS A 473 -3.70 30.27 -18.81
N ARG A 474 -4.30 31.37 -18.31
CA ARG A 474 -4.33 32.67 -19.03
C ARG A 474 -2.93 33.14 -19.45
N GLY A 475 -2.85 33.77 -20.62
CA GLY A 475 -1.59 34.22 -21.23
C GLY A 475 -0.74 33.14 -21.93
N LEU A 476 -1.00 31.83 -21.77
CA LEU A 476 -0.36 30.83 -22.63
C LEU A 476 -0.86 30.96 -24.08
N PRO A 477 -0.01 30.70 -25.09
CA PRO A 477 -0.40 30.73 -26.50
C PRO A 477 -1.17 29.47 -26.91
N ALA A 478 -1.77 29.47 -28.10
CA ALA A 478 -2.30 28.25 -28.71
C ALA A 478 -1.19 27.19 -28.84
N GLY A 479 -1.42 26.02 -28.25
CA GLY A 479 -0.44 24.93 -28.20
C GLY A 479 0.76 25.19 -27.28
N GLY A 480 0.64 26.16 -26.36
CA GLY A 480 1.53 26.29 -25.22
C GLY A 480 1.31 25.14 -24.22
N LEU A 481 2.37 24.81 -23.47
CA LEU A 481 2.35 23.77 -22.44
C LEU A 481 1.99 24.36 -21.08
N THR A 482 1.28 23.60 -20.26
CA THR A 482 1.06 23.92 -18.84
C THR A 482 2.36 23.82 -18.05
N LEU A 483 2.35 24.26 -16.78
CA LEU A 483 3.46 24.02 -15.87
C LEU A 483 3.85 22.53 -15.79
N GLU A 484 2.88 21.63 -15.68
CA GLU A 484 3.12 20.18 -15.66
C GLU A 484 3.62 19.65 -17.02
N GLY A 485 3.17 20.21 -18.14
CA GLY A 485 3.76 19.97 -19.47
C GLY A 485 5.23 20.40 -19.55
N GLN A 486 5.62 21.47 -18.84
CA GLN A 486 7.02 21.86 -18.67
C GLN A 486 7.78 20.96 -17.67
N MET A 487 7.11 20.41 -16.64
CA MET A 487 7.71 19.41 -15.73
C MET A 487 8.10 18.13 -16.48
N ILE A 488 7.28 17.67 -17.43
CA ILE A 488 7.64 16.58 -18.36
C ILE A 488 8.95 16.94 -19.09
N ARG A 489 9.04 18.15 -19.66
CA ARG A 489 10.26 18.61 -20.35
C ARG A 489 11.47 18.76 -19.41
N LEU A 490 11.26 19.03 -18.12
CA LEU A 490 12.31 19.12 -17.12
C LEU A 490 12.84 17.73 -16.73
N LEU A 491 11.95 16.78 -16.49
CA LEU A 491 12.30 15.38 -16.22
C LEU A 491 12.97 14.73 -17.44
N MET A 492 12.55 15.05 -18.66
CA MET A 492 13.26 14.65 -19.88
C MET A 492 14.73 15.10 -19.90
N ARG A 493 15.03 16.34 -19.46
CA ARG A 493 16.41 16.83 -19.36
C ARG A 493 17.16 16.08 -18.26
N ALA A 494 16.62 16.06 -17.04
CA ALA A 494 17.26 15.39 -15.90
C ALA A 494 17.56 13.89 -16.14
N ILE A 495 16.72 13.19 -16.92
CA ILE A 495 16.96 11.80 -17.34
C ILE A 495 18.03 11.71 -18.43
N ALA A 496 18.05 12.62 -19.42
CA ALA A 496 19.11 12.66 -20.43
C ALA A 496 20.48 13.03 -19.84
N ASP A 497 20.52 13.95 -18.87
CA ASP A 497 21.71 14.29 -18.08
C ASP A 497 22.16 13.10 -17.22
N SER A 498 21.19 12.29 -16.74
CA SER A 498 21.40 10.99 -16.09
C SER A 498 21.55 9.82 -17.08
N LYS A 499 21.80 10.12 -18.37
CA LYS A 499 22.09 9.17 -19.46
C LYS A 499 21.05 8.05 -19.64
N GLY A 500 19.78 8.34 -19.36
CA GLY A 500 18.66 7.41 -19.43
C GLY A 500 18.27 6.74 -18.10
N ALA A 501 19.03 6.95 -17.02
CA ALA A 501 18.62 6.55 -15.67
C ALA A 501 17.62 7.56 -15.07
N THR A 502 16.86 7.13 -14.07
CA THR A 502 16.06 8.03 -13.23
C THR A 502 16.98 8.95 -12.42
N PRO A 503 16.74 10.27 -12.37
CA PRO A 503 17.68 11.22 -11.79
C PRO A 503 17.82 11.06 -10.27
N ARG A 504 19.03 11.30 -9.74
CA ARG A 504 19.26 11.45 -8.29
C ARG A 504 18.38 12.60 -7.76
N LYS A 505 17.83 12.44 -6.55
CA LYS A 505 16.87 13.39 -5.95
C LYS A 505 17.44 14.81 -5.90
N GLU A 506 18.73 14.94 -5.60
CA GLU A 506 19.46 16.19 -5.45
C GLU A 506 19.55 16.95 -6.78
N ASN A 507 19.84 16.22 -7.87
CA ASN A 507 19.95 16.78 -9.23
C ASN A 507 18.57 17.23 -9.73
N LEU A 508 17.55 16.37 -9.54
CA LEU A 508 16.15 16.70 -9.87
C LEU A 508 15.70 17.96 -9.13
N LEU A 509 15.93 18.04 -7.82
CA LEU A 509 15.55 19.19 -7.00
C LEU A 509 16.31 20.46 -7.36
N THR A 510 17.59 20.38 -7.73
CA THR A 510 18.37 21.53 -8.19
C THR A 510 17.81 22.10 -9.48
N GLY A 511 17.63 21.26 -10.51
CA GLY A 511 17.08 21.68 -11.79
C GLY A 511 15.64 22.19 -11.69
N TYR A 512 14.81 21.53 -10.88
CA TYR A 512 13.45 21.97 -10.56
C TYR A 512 13.43 23.34 -9.85
N THR A 513 14.30 23.56 -8.85
CA THR A 513 14.31 24.80 -8.08
C THR A 513 14.67 26.00 -8.95
N ALA A 514 15.71 25.87 -9.78
CA ALA A 514 16.12 26.91 -10.72
C ALA A 514 15.01 27.24 -11.73
N PHE A 515 14.48 26.23 -12.42
CA PHE A 515 13.44 26.41 -13.45
C PHE A 515 12.20 27.18 -12.96
N MET A 516 11.74 26.88 -11.73
CA MET A 516 10.59 27.56 -11.13
C MET A 516 10.90 29.02 -10.73
N GLN A 517 12.16 29.33 -10.43
CA GLN A 517 12.62 30.68 -10.08
C GLN A 517 12.95 31.53 -11.32
N GLU A 518 13.18 30.93 -12.49
CA GLU A 518 13.47 31.64 -13.74
C GLU A 518 12.24 32.27 -14.43
N SER A 519 11.03 32.12 -13.87
CA SER A 519 9.72 32.54 -14.43
C SER A 519 9.28 31.90 -15.76
N SER A 520 10.22 31.20 -16.42
CA SER A 520 10.25 30.84 -17.85
C SER A 520 9.17 29.85 -18.32
N HIS A 521 8.42 29.22 -17.41
CA HIS A 521 7.33 28.31 -17.74
C HIS A 521 6.10 28.98 -18.38
N GLY A 522 5.94 30.30 -18.23
CA GLY A 522 4.87 31.10 -18.86
C GLY A 522 3.47 30.93 -18.24
N ASP A 523 3.09 29.72 -17.81
CA ASP A 523 1.78 29.41 -17.23
C ASP A 523 1.45 30.31 -16.02
N THR A 524 0.16 30.64 -15.85
CA THR A 524 -0.35 31.40 -14.71
C THR A 524 -0.69 30.49 -13.53
N TRP A 525 -1.11 29.24 -13.79
CA TRP A 525 -1.38 28.28 -12.74
C TRP A 525 -0.09 27.64 -12.22
N VAL A 526 -0.04 27.45 -10.90
CA VAL A 526 1.04 26.76 -10.20
C VAL A 526 0.39 25.81 -9.21
N SER A 527 0.44 24.51 -9.47
CA SER A 527 -0.28 23.49 -8.70
C SER A 527 0.16 23.39 -7.24
N LYS A 528 -0.71 22.84 -6.38
CA LYS A 528 -0.58 22.97 -4.91
C LYS A 528 0.77 22.48 -4.38
N TYR A 529 1.26 21.33 -4.84
CA TYR A 529 2.52 20.77 -4.37
C TYR A 529 3.73 21.66 -4.71
N HIS A 530 3.70 22.38 -5.84
CA HIS A 530 4.70 23.40 -6.17
C HIS A 530 4.64 24.58 -5.18
N ARG A 531 3.42 25.07 -4.87
CA ARG A 531 3.22 26.15 -3.89
C ARG A 531 3.70 25.74 -2.50
N GLU A 532 3.35 24.54 -2.03
CA GLU A 532 3.83 24.01 -0.75
C GLU A 532 5.35 23.88 -0.71
N PHE A 533 5.99 23.36 -1.76
CA PHE A 533 7.44 23.20 -1.81
C PHE A 533 8.17 24.53 -1.59
N PHE A 534 7.76 25.56 -2.33
CA PHE A 534 8.37 26.88 -2.19
C PHE A 534 7.94 27.62 -0.91
N MET A 535 6.79 27.28 -0.30
CA MET A 535 6.46 27.72 1.06
C MET A 535 7.37 27.12 2.13
N GLN A 536 7.87 25.88 1.98
CA GLN A 536 8.88 25.34 2.91
C GLN A 536 10.26 25.92 2.62
N LEU A 537 10.66 26.04 1.36
CA LEU A 537 11.94 26.62 0.97
C LEU A 537 12.06 28.09 1.46
N GLN A 538 10.98 28.88 1.35
CA GLN A 538 10.92 30.26 1.86
C GLN A 538 11.00 30.34 3.41
N LYS A 539 10.82 29.24 4.14
CA LYS A 539 11.04 29.13 5.60
C LYS A 539 12.44 28.62 5.98
N GLY A 540 13.34 28.44 5.01
CA GLY A 540 14.68 27.89 5.25
C GLY A 540 14.72 26.37 5.43
N THR A 541 13.66 25.64 5.06
CA THR A 541 13.71 24.17 4.99
C THR A 541 14.68 23.75 3.87
N PRO A 542 15.56 22.75 4.08
CA PRO A 542 16.41 22.22 3.01
C PRO A 542 15.59 21.68 1.83
N THR A 543 16.05 21.86 0.59
CA THR A 543 15.32 21.43 -0.62
C THR A 543 14.89 19.96 -0.58
N GLY A 544 15.75 19.06 -0.07
CA GLY A 544 15.46 17.64 0.12
C GLY A 544 14.32 17.31 1.09
N GLU A 545 13.97 18.26 1.98
CA GLU A 545 12.90 18.20 2.98
C GLU A 545 11.68 19.07 2.61
N CYS A 546 11.74 19.81 1.50
CA CYS A 546 10.66 20.71 1.06
C CYS A 546 9.48 20.00 0.38
N ALA A 547 9.52 18.68 0.19
CA ALA A 547 8.44 17.93 -0.46
C ALA A 547 7.07 18.26 0.17
N ALA A 548 6.08 18.54 -0.69
CA ALA A 548 4.72 18.87 -0.25
C ALA A 548 4.12 17.74 0.59
N ARG A 549 3.32 18.11 1.60
CA ARG A 549 2.70 17.11 2.47
C ARG A 549 1.62 16.37 1.70
N GLY A 550 1.48 15.06 1.94
CA GLY A 550 0.53 14.23 1.22
C GLY A 550 -0.90 14.75 1.39
N ASP A 551 -1.56 15.07 0.28
CA ASP A 551 -2.91 15.60 0.28
C ASP A 551 -3.95 14.53 0.66
N PRO A 552 -5.13 14.92 1.20
CA PRO A 552 -6.23 13.99 1.45
C PRO A 552 -6.75 13.29 0.20
N VAL A 553 -6.63 13.96 -0.96
CA VAL A 553 -7.01 13.47 -2.29
C VAL A 553 -5.76 13.44 -3.16
N GLU A 554 -5.40 12.27 -3.67
CA GLU A 554 -4.23 12.09 -4.53
C GLU A 554 -4.56 12.45 -5.99
N THR A 555 -3.73 13.28 -6.62
CA THR A 555 -4.00 13.92 -7.93
C THR A 555 -3.27 13.26 -9.10
N MET A 556 -3.94 13.17 -10.25
CA MET A 556 -3.43 12.57 -11.49
C MET A 556 -2.17 13.29 -12.04
N GLU A 557 -1.99 14.55 -11.66
CA GLU A 557 -0.81 15.38 -11.98
C GLU A 557 0.51 14.71 -11.55
N MET A 558 0.49 13.83 -10.53
CA MET A 558 1.67 13.10 -10.05
C MET A 558 2.11 11.97 -10.99
N LEU A 559 1.21 11.51 -11.87
CA LEU A 559 1.47 10.45 -12.84
C LEU A 559 1.81 11.06 -14.20
N SER A 560 1.09 12.10 -14.64
CA SER A 560 1.32 12.77 -15.93
C SER A 560 2.70 13.43 -16.02
N ALA A 561 3.15 14.12 -14.96
CA ALA A 561 4.48 14.72 -14.93
C ALA A 561 5.60 13.66 -15.03
N GLN A 562 5.36 12.44 -14.55
CA GLN A 562 6.33 11.35 -14.45
C GLN A 562 6.41 10.47 -15.71
N VAL A 563 5.71 10.79 -16.82
CA VAL A 563 5.81 10.04 -18.09
C VAL A 563 7.27 9.75 -18.50
N PRO A 564 8.22 10.70 -18.44
CA PRO A 564 9.62 10.41 -18.74
C PRO A 564 10.23 9.34 -17.81
N THR A 565 9.91 9.39 -16.52
CA THR A 565 10.36 8.45 -15.49
C THR A 565 9.80 7.04 -15.71
N PHE A 566 8.51 6.93 -16.08
CA PHE A 566 7.91 5.65 -16.47
C PHE A 566 8.68 5.03 -17.63
N LEU A 567 8.96 5.80 -18.69
CA LEU A 567 9.68 5.33 -19.87
C LEU A 567 11.14 4.95 -19.59
N ALA A 568 11.83 5.68 -18.70
CA ALA A 568 13.20 5.38 -18.26
C ALA A 568 13.33 4.10 -17.42
N CYS A 569 12.26 3.70 -16.74
CA CYS A 569 12.23 2.45 -15.97
C CYS A 569 11.96 1.21 -16.85
N LEU A 570 11.32 1.36 -18.02
CA LEU A 570 10.91 0.20 -18.83
C LEU A 570 12.07 -0.77 -19.11
N GLY A 571 11.80 -2.05 -18.85
CA GLY A 571 12.79 -3.13 -18.90
C GLY A 571 13.51 -3.43 -17.59
N GLY A 572 13.13 -2.80 -16.46
CA GLY A 572 13.42 -3.31 -15.12
C GLY A 572 12.37 -4.32 -14.63
N SER A 573 12.51 -4.77 -13.38
CA SER A 573 11.45 -5.51 -12.68
C SER A 573 10.37 -4.55 -12.21
N GLU A 574 9.11 -5.02 -12.12
CA GLU A 574 7.98 -4.15 -11.77
C GLU A 574 8.18 -3.43 -10.42
N GLU A 575 8.71 -4.14 -9.42
CA GLU A 575 8.95 -3.59 -8.09
C GLU A 575 10.02 -2.49 -8.10
N GLU A 576 11.15 -2.72 -8.77
CA GLU A 576 12.24 -1.74 -8.89
C GLU A 576 11.81 -0.51 -9.70
N ASP A 577 11.04 -0.71 -10.77
CA ASP A 577 10.45 0.37 -11.56
C ASP A 577 9.50 1.22 -10.71
N CYS A 578 8.55 0.58 -10.01
CA CYS A 578 7.60 1.27 -9.14
C CYS A 578 8.33 2.03 -8.01
N ARG A 579 9.37 1.43 -7.42
CA ARG A 579 10.20 2.05 -6.37
C ARG A 579 10.91 3.30 -6.90
N ARG A 580 11.49 3.26 -8.10
CA ARG A 580 12.14 4.41 -8.75
C ARG A 580 11.16 5.52 -9.10
N ILE A 581 10.00 5.18 -9.67
CA ILE A 581 8.96 6.16 -10.03
C ILE A 581 8.41 6.85 -8.76
N LEU A 582 8.09 6.07 -7.72
CA LEU A 582 7.66 6.60 -6.42
C LEU A 582 8.74 7.45 -5.75
N ALA A 583 10.03 7.13 -5.90
CA ALA A 583 11.13 7.97 -5.41
C ALA A 583 11.19 9.33 -6.13
N CYS A 584 10.96 9.37 -7.45
CA CYS A 584 10.89 10.64 -8.20
C CYS A 584 9.65 11.48 -7.84
N ILE A 585 8.51 10.85 -7.52
CA ILE A 585 7.35 11.55 -6.94
C ILE A 585 7.70 12.11 -5.55
N SER A 586 8.33 11.27 -4.71
CA SER A 586 8.78 11.56 -3.34
C SER A 586 9.88 12.63 -3.22
N ALA A 587 10.41 13.11 -4.35
CA ALA A 587 11.26 14.30 -4.37
C ALA A 587 10.44 15.59 -4.15
N LEU A 588 9.24 15.67 -4.72
CA LEU A 588 8.43 16.90 -4.78
C LEU A 588 7.19 16.87 -3.87
N ARG A 589 6.67 15.69 -3.53
CA ARG A 589 5.52 15.49 -2.63
C ARG A 589 5.55 14.10 -2.01
N ASN A 590 4.91 13.93 -0.86
CA ASN A 590 4.69 12.57 -0.32
C ASN A 590 3.53 11.89 -1.07
N PRO A 591 3.73 10.72 -1.72
CA PRO A 591 2.62 9.91 -2.23
C PRO A 591 1.79 9.33 -1.09
N GLY A 592 0.52 9.03 -1.35
CA GLY A 592 -0.38 8.39 -0.39
C GLY A 592 -0.60 6.90 -0.68
N THR A 593 -1.84 6.44 -0.50
CA THR A 593 -2.24 5.03 -0.64
C THR A 593 -2.72 4.67 -2.04
N ALA A 594 -3.20 5.62 -2.84
CA ALA A 594 -3.62 5.39 -4.22
C ALA A 594 -2.44 5.37 -5.20
N ALA A 595 -1.44 6.23 -5.00
CA ALA A 595 -0.29 6.37 -5.89
C ALA A 595 0.46 5.05 -6.17
N PRO A 596 0.79 4.18 -5.19
CA PRO A 596 1.50 2.93 -5.48
C PRO A 596 0.71 1.97 -6.39
N LYS A 597 -0.62 1.89 -6.23
CA LYS A 597 -1.47 1.07 -7.12
C LYS A 597 -1.55 1.70 -8.52
N ALA A 598 -1.71 3.02 -8.61
CA ALA A 598 -1.80 3.71 -9.90
C ALA A 598 -0.48 3.72 -10.67
N VAL A 599 0.67 3.84 -9.98
CA VAL A 599 2.01 3.70 -10.58
C VAL A 599 2.20 2.29 -11.15
N ARG A 600 1.89 1.23 -10.39
CA ARG A 600 1.94 -0.16 -10.88
C ARG A 600 1.09 -0.38 -12.13
N LEU A 601 -0.17 0.05 -12.08
CA LEU A 601 -1.11 -0.10 -13.20
C LEU A 601 -0.66 0.69 -14.45
N LEU A 602 -0.17 1.93 -14.29
CA LEU A 602 0.29 2.74 -15.41
C LEU A 602 1.63 2.23 -15.99
N ARG A 603 2.56 1.73 -15.16
CA ARG A 603 3.76 1.01 -15.61
C ARG A 603 3.38 -0.21 -16.43
N GLY A 604 2.44 -1.02 -15.93
CA GLY A 604 1.90 -2.17 -16.64
C GLY A 604 1.24 -1.79 -17.97
N ALA A 605 0.44 -0.71 -18.00
CA ALA A 605 -0.16 -0.20 -19.23
C ALA A 605 0.89 0.20 -20.27
N PHE A 606 1.96 0.91 -19.88
CA PHE A 606 3.09 1.19 -20.77
C PHE A 606 3.75 -0.11 -21.26
N CYS A 607 4.05 -1.08 -20.40
CA CYS A 607 4.60 -2.37 -20.83
C CYS A 607 3.69 -3.07 -21.85
N GLN A 608 2.38 -3.17 -21.60
CA GLN A 608 1.41 -3.76 -22.53
C GLN A 608 1.40 -3.04 -23.90
N VAL A 609 1.39 -1.70 -23.91
CA VAL A 609 1.49 -0.92 -25.16
C VAL A 609 2.81 -1.17 -25.87
N PHE A 610 3.96 -1.10 -25.19
CA PHE A 610 5.27 -1.33 -25.81
C PHE A 610 5.43 -2.77 -26.35
N SER A 611 4.78 -3.77 -25.72
CA SER A 611 4.65 -5.14 -26.25
C SER A 611 3.76 -5.26 -27.50
N GLY A 612 3.16 -4.17 -27.98
CA GLY A 612 2.37 -4.11 -29.21
C GLY A 612 0.85 -4.27 -29.01
N ARG A 613 0.36 -4.26 -27.77
CA ARG A 613 -1.07 -4.49 -27.48
C ARG A 613 -1.94 -3.26 -27.85
N PRO A 614 -3.08 -3.44 -28.57
CA PRO A 614 -4.00 -2.35 -28.87
C PRO A 614 -4.57 -1.68 -27.62
N LEU A 615 -4.79 -0.35 -27.69
CA LEU A 615 -5.19 0.44 -26.52
C LEU A 615 -6.51 -0.01 -25.90
N GLU A 616 -7.47 -0.50 -26.69
CA GLU A 616 -8.74 -0.99 -26.16
C GLU A 616 -8.54 -2.25 -25.30
N GLN A 617 -7.59 -3.12 -25.67
CA GLN A 617 -7.23 -4.28 -24.88
C GLN A 617 -6.38 -3.93 -23.65
N VAL A 618 -5.63 -2.83 -23.69
CA VAL A 618 -4.97 -2.27 -22.51
C VAL A 618 -6.00 -1.70 -21.53
N ALA A 619 -7.09 -1.10 -22.04
CA ALA A 619 -8.20 -0.65 -21.22
C ALA A 619 -8.96 -1.82 -20.56
N GLU A 620 -9.26 -2.90 -21.30
CA GLU A 620 -9.82 -4.14 -20.72
C GLU A 620 -8.88 -4.78 -19.69
N TRP A 621 -7.55 -4.77 -19.93
CA TRP A 621 -6.57 -5.25 -18.94
C TRP A 621 -6.55 -4.39 -17.66
N LEU A 622 -6.61 -3.06 -17.80
CA LEU A 622 -6.75 -2.15 -16.66
C LEU A 622 -8.08 -2.34 -15.93
N ALA A 623 -9.17 -2.65 -16.64
CA ALA A 623 -10.47 -2.96 -16.04
C ALA A 623 -10.39 -4.23 -15.19
N ALA A 624 -9.90 -5.35 -15.75
CA ALA A 624 -9.71 -6.59 -14.99
C ALA A 624 -8.82 -6.41 -13.75
N ALA A 625 -7.77 -5.57 -13.82
CA ALA A 625 -6.87 -5.30 -12.70
C ALA A 625 -7.42 -4.31 -11.64
N LEU A 626 -8.47 -3.56 -11.95
CA LEU A 626 -9.17 -2.66 -11.01
C LEU A 626 -10.49 -3.23 -10.49
N LEU A 627 -11.13 -4.10 -11.26
CA LEU A 627 -12.48 -4.63 -11.09
C LEU A 627 -12.52 -6.15 -11.38
N PRO A 628 -11.81 -6.98 -10.59
CA PRO A 628 -11.91 -8.44 -10.72
C PRO A 628 -13.38 -8.89 -10.53
N GLY A 629 -13.78 -9.93 -11.27
CA GLY A 629 -15.14 -10.48 -11.25
C GLY A 629 -16.24 -9.60 -11.85
N GLN A 630 -15.92 -8.45 -12.47
CA GLN A 630 -16.90 -7.64 -13.19
C GLN A 630 -17.05 -8.05 -14.66
N ALA A 631 -18.14 -7.61 -15.30
CA ALA A 631 -18.34 -7.74 -16.73
C ALA A 631 -17.26 -6.99 -17.54
N SER A 632 -17.08 -7.34 -18.81
CA SER A 632 -16.13 -6.68 -19.71
C SER A 632 -16.35 -5.17 -19.78
N LEU A 633 -15.29 -4.41 -20.05
CA LEU A 633 -15.36 -2.95 -20.17
C LEU A 633 -16.34 -2.55 -21.30
N ALA A 634 -16.44 -3.36 -22.36
CA ALA A 634 -17.48 -3.26 -23.38
C ALA A 634 -18.92 -3.21 -22.82
N SER A 635 -19.22 -4.03 -21.80
CA SER A 635 -20.52 -4.10 -21.13
C SER A 635 -20.70 -2.94 -20.15
N LEU A 636 -19.70 -2.67 -19.30
CA LEU A 636 -19.74 -1.59 -18.31
C LEU A 636 -19.91 -0.20 -18.94
N LEU A 637 -19.40 0.00 -20.16
CA LEU A 637 -19.51 1.25 -20.92
C LEU A 637 -20.72 1.30 -21.87
N GLN A 638 -21.57 0.27 -21.93
CA GLN A 638 -22.72 0.25 -22.83
C GLN A 638 -23.71 1.38 -22.50
N GLY A 639 -23.98 2.25 -23.49
CA GLY A 639 -24.84 3.42 -23.32
C GLY A 639 -24.23 4.59 -22.53
N ARG A 640 -22.99 4.46 -22.03
CA ARG A 640 -22.33 5.54 -21.27
C ARG A 640 -21.96 6.73 -22.15
N LYS A 641 -22.14 7.93 -21.58
CA LYS A 641 -21.58 9.18 -22.10
C LYS A 641 -20.13 9.30 -21.66
N ASP A 642 -19.37 10.13 -22.35
CA ASP A 642 -17.95 10.30 -22.05
C ASP A 642 -17.76 11.00 -20.68
N PRO A 643 -16.95 10.42 -19.76
CA PRO A 643 -16.87 10.89 -18.39
C PRO A 643 -15.97 12.12 -18.27
N MET A 644 -16.52 13.15 -17.65
CA MET A 644 -15.77 14.25 -17.06
C MET A 644 -15.29 13.84 -15.67
N ALA A 645 -14.08 14.25 -15.27
CA ALA A 645 -13.48 13.90 -13.97
C ALA A 645 -12.84 15.11 -13.29
N SER A 646 -12.65 15.01 -11.97
CA SER A 646 -11.79 15.90 -11.19
C SER A 646 -10.30 15.58 -11.37
N THR A 647 -9.45 16.34 -10.66
CA THR A 647 -8.00 16.09 -10.56
C THR A 647 -7.63 14.76 -9.90
N SER A 648 -8.55 14.08 -9.21
CA SER A 648 -8.25 12.90 -8.41
C SER A 648 -7.87 11.69 -9.26
N ILE A 649 -6.90 10.88 -8.81
CA ILE A 649 -6.59 9.59 -9.44
C ILE A 649 -7.83 8.67 -9.42
N GLU A 650 -8.62 8.76 -8.35
CA GLU A 650 -9.85 7.98 -8.12
C GLU A 650 -10.91 8.14 -9.22
N GLU A 651 -11.11 9.34 -9.79
CA GLU A 651 -12.03 9.57 -10.91
C GLU A 651 -11.31 9.62 -12.28
N CYS A 652 -10.09 10.14 -12.31
CA CYS A 652 -9.38 10.41 -13.56
C CYS A 652 -8.78 9.13 -14.18
N PHE A 653 -8.38 8.14 -13.37
CA PHE A 653 -7.84 6.86 -13.87
C PHE A 653 -8.91 5.97 -14.56
N PRO A 654 -10.14 5.83 -14.03
CA PRO A 654 -11.22 5.14 -14.75
C PRO A 654 -11.72 5.93 -15.97
N SER A 655 -11.75 7.27 -15.88
CA SER A 655 -12.02 8.14 -17.01
C SER A 655 -11.03 7.90 -18.16
N MET A 656 -9.72 7.80 -17.86
CA MET A 656 -8.69 7.42 -18.83
C MET A 656 -8.97 6.07 -19.52
N MET A 657 -9.39 5.05 -18.78
CA MET A 657 -9.74 3.73 -19.34
C MET A 657 -10.92 3.80 -20.32
N HIS A 658 -11.97 4.57 -20.00
CA HIS A 658 -13.11 4.79 -20.91
C HIS A 658 -12.64 5.34 -22.25
N TYR A 659 -11.78 6.37 -22.25
CA TYR A 659 -11.27 6.96 -23.49
C TYR A 659 -10.38 5.97 -24.27
N LEU A 660 -9.46 5.26 -23.59
CA LEU A 660 -8.62 4.22 -24.21
C LEU A 660 -9.46 3.11 -24.88
N PHE A 661 -10.55 2.69 -24.24
CA PHE A 661 -11.46 1.68 -24.82
C PHE A 661 -12.25 2.21 -26.01
N ARG A 662 -12.88 3.39 -25.86
CA ARG A 662 -13.83 3.93 -26.84
C ARG A 662 -13.17 4.52 -28.08
N TYR A 663 -11.97 5.10 -27.93
CA TYR A 663 -11.29 5.88 -28.98
C TYR A 663 -9.85 5.45 -29.25
N GLY A 664 -9.34 4.40 -28.59
CA GLY A 664 -7.93 3.98 -28.68
C GLY A 664 -7.41 3.62 -30.08
N ARG A 665 -8.29 3.52 -31.08
CA ARG A 665 -7.98 3.30 -32.50
C ARG A 665 -7.44 4.53 -33.23
N SER A 666 -7.72 5.73 -32.72
CA SER A 666 -7.35 6.99 -33.36
C SER A 666 -6.77 7.96 -32.33
N TYR A 667 -5.49 8.29 -32.49
CA TYR A 667 -4.78 9.24 -31.63
C TYR A 667 -5.49 10.60 -31.57
N GLU A 668 -6.01 11.08 -32.71
CA GLU A 668 -6.68 12.37 -32.83
C GLU A 668 -8.08 12.34 -32.20
N GLU A 669 -8.89 11.31 -32.46
CA GLU A 669 -10.22 11.18 -31.83
C GLU A 669 -10.12 11.01 -30.31
N LEU A 670 -9.16 10.21 -29.82
CA LEU A 670 -8.91 10.00 -28.41
C LEU A 670 -8.67 11.31 -27.66
N LEU A 671 -7.78 12.15 -28.18
CA LEU A 671 -7.42 13.41 -27.54
C LEU A 671 -8.46 14.51 -27.77
N LEU A 672 -9.17 14.53 -28.90
CA LEU A 672 -10.27 15.47 -29.11
C LEU A 672 -11.49 15.12 -28.23
N ALA A 673 -11.85 13.84 -28.08
CA ALA A 673 -12.95 13.42 -27.22
C ALA A 673 -12.69 13.74 -25.74
N GLN A 674 -11.52 13.34 -25.21
CA GLN A 674 -11.18 13.57 -23.81
C GLN A 674 -11.04 15.06 -23.44
N THR A 675 -10.72 15.89 -24.43
CA THR A 675 -10.60 17.36 -24.30
C THR A 675 -11.97 18.02 -24.29
N ASN A 676 -12.83 17.66 -25.24
CA ASN A 676 -14.15 18.27 -25.43
C ASN A 676 -15.20 17.90 -24.37
N VAL A 677 -14.85 17.05 -23.39
CA VAL A 677 -15.67 16.81 -22.20
C VAL A 677 -15.52 17.91 -21.14
N GLY A 678 -14.37 18.59 -21.07
CA GLY A 678 -14.01 19.50 -19.98
C GLY A 678 -13.54 18.79 -18.70
N GLY A 679 -13.83 19.39 -17.54
CA GLY A 679 -13.29 18.97 -16.23
C GLY A 679 -11.77 19.15 -16.11
N GLU A 680 -11.11 18.45 -15.18
CA GLU A 680 -9.66 18.24 -15.32
C GLU A 680 -9.45 17.33 -16.55
N ASN A 681 -8.63 17.76 -17.49
CA ASN A 681 -8.41 17.08 -18.76
C ASN A 681 -6.95 17.17 -19.28
N VAL A 682 -6.09 17.95 -18.63
CA VAL A 682 -4.68 18.15 -18.96
C VAL A 682 -3.86 16.94 -18.54
N HIS A 683 -3.98 16.50 -17.29
CA HIS A 683 -3.21 15.35 -16.80
C HIS A 683 -3.71 14.04 -17.42
N ARG A 684 -5.04 13.92 -17.61
CA ARG A 684 -5.64 12.85 -18.43
C ARG A 684 -5.16 12.90 -19.88
N GLY A 685 -5.20 14.08 -20.51
CA GLY A 685 -4.76 14.30 -21.89
C GLY A 685 -3.30 13.93 -22.11
N ALA A 686 -2.41 14.33 -21.20
CA ALA A 686 -1.00 13.97 -21.24
C ALA A 686 -0.76 12.46 -21.10
N LEU A 687 -1.52 11.74 -20.25
CA LEU A 687 -1.38 10.29 -20.09
C LEU A 687 -1.98 9.49 -21.26
N LEU A 688 -3.15 9.89 -21.75
CA LEU A 688 -3.74 9.35 -22.99
C LEU A 688 -2.82 9.59 -24.18
N GLY A 689 -2.25 10.80 -24.28
CA GLY A 689 -1.31 11.18 -25.31
C GLY A 689 0.00 10.41 -25.22
N ALA A 690 0.48 10.09 -24.02
CA ALA A 690 1.64 9.24 -23.81
C ALA A 690 1.39 7.79 -24.26
N LEU A 691 0.27 7.19 -23.87
CA LEU A 691 -0.08 5.81 -24.23
C LEU A 691 -0.38 5.68 -25.73
N ALA A 692 -1.15 6.59 -26.31
CA ALA A 692 -1.45 6.57 -27.74
C ALA A 692 -0.26 6.97 -28.61
N GLY A 693 0.58 7.91 -28.15
CA GLY A 693 1.86 8.21 -28.78
C GLY A 693 2.84 7.03 -28.74
N ALA A 694 2.84 6.25 -27.64
CA ALA A 694 3.58 4.99 -27.57
C ALA A 694 2.99 3.93 -28.52
N ALA A 695 1.67 3.91 -28.75
CA ALA A 695 1.04 3.01 -29.71
C ALA A 695 1.43 3.32 -31.17
N VAL A 696 1.25 4.58 -31.62
CA VAL A 696 1.43 4.95 -33.04
C VAL A 696 2.85 5.39 -33.43
N GLY A 697 3.71 5.72 -32.46
CA GLY A 697 5.06 6.25 -32.71
C GLY A 697 5.09 7.71 -33.19
N LEU A 698 6.26 8.35 -33.12
CA LEU A 698 6.44 9.75 -33.55
C LEU A 698 6.08 9.96 -35.04
N GLN A 699 6.23 8.92 -35.86
CA GLN A 699 5.85 8.95 -37.27
C GLN A 699 4.33 8.83 -37.49
N GLY A 700 3.62 8.09 -36.64
CA GLY A 700 2.16 7.96 -36.68
C GLY A 700 1.40 9.12 -36.02
N LEU A 701 2.08 10.02 -35.28
CA LEU A 701 1.47 11.24 -34.78
C LEU A 701 1.10 12.20 -35.93
N PRO A 702 -0.09 12.82 -35.90
CA PRO A 702 -0.51 13.77 -36.93
C PRO A 702 0.46 14.94 -37.07
N SER A 703 0.59 15.47 -38.28
CA SER A 703 1.59 16.49 -38.64
C SER A 703 1.34 17.83 -37.94
N VAL A 704 1.84 17.96 -36.70
CA VAL A 704 1.82 19.13 -35.81
C VAL A 704 0.47 19.86 -35.82
N GLY A 705 -0.41 19.47 -34.89
CA GLY A 705 -1.80 19.91 -34.80
C GLY A 705 -2.05 21.36 -35.23
N ARG A 706 -3.02 21.55 -36.13
CA ARG A 706 -3.32 22.85 -36.73
C ARG A 706 -3.81 23.82 -35.65
N CYS A 707 -3.25 25.03 -35.61
CA CYS A 707 -3.82 26.09 -34.79
C CYS A 707 -5.21 26.46 -35.34
N GLN A 708 -6.24 26.34 -34.51
CA GLN A 708 -7.59 26.78 -34.82
C GLN A 708 -7.66 28.30 -34.63
N SER A 709 -7.11 29.02 -35.61
CA SER A 709 -7.15 30.49 -35.67
C SER A 709 -8.59 31.00 -35.74
N ASP A 710 -8.92 32.03 -34.95
CA ASP A 710 -10.24 32.67 -34.97
C ASP A 710 -10.67 33.01 -36.39
N ARG A 711 -11.82 32.49 -36.83
CA ARG A 711 -12.40 32.71 -38.17
C ARG A 711 -12.96 34.14 -38.37
N GLY A 712 -12.51 35.11 -37.57
CA GLY A 712 -13.12 36.43 -37.45
C GLY A 712 -12.46 37.55 -38.26
N ARG A 713 -11.16 37.48 -38.56
CA ARG A 713 -10.43 38.49 -39.36
C ARG A 713 -9.36 37.84 -40.22
N GLY A 714 -9.27 38.23 -41.49
CA GLY A 714 -8.39 37.58 -42.46
C GLY A 714 -6.90 37.78 -42.17
N GLY A 715 -6.16 36.68 -42.02
CA GLY A 715 -4.70 36.70 -41.84
C GLY A 715 -4.13 35.30 -41.62
N VAL A 716 -3.22 34.90 -42.52
CA VAL A 716 -2.33 33.72 -42.52
C VAL A 716 -2.40 32.81 -41.27
N VAL A 717 -2.83 31.55 -41.47
CA VAL A 717 -2.69 30.47 -40.47
C VAL A 717 -1.20 30.28 -40.14
N ARG A 718 -0.82 30.49 -38.87
CA ARG A 718 0.54 30.27 -38.38
C ARG A 718 0.71 28.84 -37.86
N GLU A 719 1.88 28.26 -38.10
CA GLU A 719 2.26 26.98 -37.50
C GLU A 719 2.43 27.09 -35.98
N CYS A 720 2.16 26.00 -35.27
CA CYS A 720 2.23 25.94 -33.81
C CYS A 720 3.68 25.90 -33.29
N GLY A 721 3.93 26.46 -32.10
CA GLY A 721 5.26 26.57 -31.51
C GLY A 721 5.97 25.24 -31.16
N LEU A 722 5.27 24.12 -31.25
CA LEU A 722 5.78 22.74 -31.07
C LEU A 722 6.60 22.26 -32.28
N GLN A 723 7.56 23.07 -32.74
CA GLN A 723 8.45 22.69 -33.84
C GLN A 723 9.32 21.48 -33.47
N ARG A 724 9.23 20.39 -34.27
CA ARG A 724 10.06 19.18 -34.16
C ARG A 724 11.58 19.48 -34.03
N ARG A 725 12.04 20.62 -34.56
CA ARG A 725 13.45 21.09 -34.54
C ARG A 725 14.04 21.33 -33.13
N ARG A 726 13.23 21.56 -32.08
CA ARG A 726 13.74 21.76 -30.69
C ARG A 726 13.80 20.48 -29.85
N LEU A 727 13.67 19.30 -30.48
CA LEU A 727 13.86 17.99 -29.82
C LEU A 727 14.86 17.09 -30.57
N THR A 728 15.30 17.49 -31.77
CA THR A 728 16.30 16.76 -32.56
C THR A 728 17.70 16.78 -31.97
N GLU A 729 17.99 17.66 -31.00
CA GLU A 729 19.27 17.67 -30.24
C GLU A 729 19.36 16.50 -29.24
N ILE A 730 18.24 15.85 -28.90
CA ILE A 730 18.24 14.56 -28.17
C ILE A 730 18.49 13.41 -29.18
N SER A 731 19.64 13.47 -29.85
CA SER A 731 20.01 12.54 -30.92
C SER A 731 20.93 11.41 -30.45
N ARG A 732 20.38 10.19 -30.47
CA ARG A 732 21.05 8.88 -30.58
C ARG A 732 22.03 8.39 -29.49
N CYS A 733 22.71 9.22 -28.70
CA CYS A 733 23.75 8.72 -27.77
C CYS A 733 23.36 8.69 -26.27
N SER A 734 22.54 9.63 -25.79
CA SER A 734 22.39 9.93 -24.35
C SER A 734 21.31 9.15 -23.57
N LEU A 735 20.90 7.96 -24.05
CA LEU A 735 20.02 7.04 -23.30
C LEU A 735 20.61 5.63 -23.12
N ILE A 736 21.87 5.45 -23.52
CA ILE A 736 22.55 4.13 -23.55
C ILE A 736 23.86 4.19 -22.76
N ASP A 737 24.66 5.25 -22.94
CA ASP A 737 26.01 5.33 -22.37
C ASP A 737 26.14 6.33 -21.21
N ALA A 738 26.33 5.80 -20.00
CA ALA A 738 27.64 5.81 -19.32
C ALA A 738 27.57 5.98 -17.79
N ASP A 739 28.37 5.17 -17.11
CA ASP A 739 28.73 5.27 -15.69
C ASP A 739 29.43 6.62 -15.32
N LYS A 740 29.77 6.74 -14.03
CA LYS A 740 30.79 7.59 -13.38
C LYS A 740 30.40 8.94 -12.75
N ASP A 741 30.64 8.92 -11.43
CA ASP A 741 31.24 9.95 -10.56
C ASP A 741 30.42 11.06 -9.89
N GLU A 742 31.01 11.59 -8.82
CA GLU A 742 30.32 12.23 -7.69
C GLU A 742 31.04 13.50 -7.18
N ARG A 743 30.28 14.43 -6.57
CA ARG A 743 30.40 14.92 -5.15
C ARG A 743 29.62 16.23 -4.95
N GLY A 744 29.06 16.45 -3.75
CA GLY A 744 28.39 17.69 -3.33
C GLY A 744 29.35 18.63 -2.57
N PRO A 745 29.03 19.15 -1.36
CA PRO A 745 27.75 19.07 -0.62
C PRO A 745 27.42 20.31 0.30
N ARG A 746 26.38 20.19 1.16
CA ARG A 746 26.05 20.99 2.39
C ARG A 746 25.37 22.37 2.19
N GLY A 747 24.42 22.81 3.03
CA GLY A 747 23.61 22.10 4.05
C GLY A 747 23.02 22.98 5.19
N THR A 748 21.91 22.53 5.81
CA THR A 748 21.30 22.97 7.11
C THR A 748 20.73 24.41 7.21
N ARG A 749 19.76 24.84 8.06
CA ARG A 749 18.74 24.31 9.05
C ARG A 749 17.86 25.54 9.49
N LEU A 750 16.79 25.57 10.33
CA LEU A 750 16.00 24.68 11.22
C LEU A 750 14.65 25.36 11.62
N ALA A 751 13.59 24.60 11.97
CA ALA A 751 12.49 24.94 12.93
C ALA A 751 11.49 26.12 12.64
N TRP A 752 10.23 26.21 13.13
CA TRP A 752 9.32 25.31 13.89
C TRP A 752 7.82 25.76 13.81
N SER A 753 6.86 24.82 13.87
CA SER A 753 5.44 24.97 14.38
C SER A 753 4.42 25.86 13.62
N ARG A 754 3.07 25.84 13.82
CA ARG A 754 2.04 24.77 14.13
C ARG A 754 0.60 25.30 13.82
N ARG A 755 -0.41 24.38 13.78
CA ARG A 755 -1.90 24.56 13.59
C ARG A 755 -2.35 24.54 12.11
N ARG A 756 -3.21 23.61 11.63
CA ARG A 756 -4.62 23.18 11.93
C ARG A 756 -5.66 24.01 11.15
N THR A 757 -6.75 23.50 10.55
CA THR A 757 -7.20 22.15 10.06
C THR A 757 -8.49 22.37 9.23
N LEU A 758 -8.77 21.56 8.20
CA LEU A 758 -10.13 21.03 7.89
C LEU A 758 -10.02 19.79 6.97
N LEU A 759 -11.12 19.04 6.77
CA LEU A 759 -11.10 17.58 6.51
C LEU A 759 -11.95 17.13 5.29
N SER A 760 -11.95 15.80 5.03
CA SER A 760 -12.68 15.02 4.00
C SER A 760 -11.90 14.78 2.69
N VAL A 761 -11.81 13.58 2.09
CA VAL A 761 -12.18 12.19 2.52
C VAL A 761 -11.19 11.22 1.83
N LYS A 762 -10.97 10.02 2.38
CA LYS A 762 -10.21 8.93 1.72
C LYS A 762 -11.10 7.74 1.36
N ARG A 763 -10.96 7.18 0.15
CA ARG A 763 -11.43 5.82 -0.21
C ARG A 763 -10.39 5.12 -1.10
N GLY A 764 -10.51 3.81 -1.26
CA GLY A 764 -9.66 3.05 -2.18
C GLY A 764 -10.22 3.10 -3.61
N LEU A 765 -9.32 3.19 -4.60
CA LEU A 765 -9.61 3.33 -6.05
C LEU A 765 -10.88 2.61 -6.55
N ALA A 766 -11.09 1.34 -6.18
CA ALA A 766 -12.21 0.52 -6.68
C ALA A 766 -13.61 1.11 -6.37
N GLY A 767 -13.79 1.79 -5.24
CA GLY A 767 -15.09 2.36 -4.84
C GLY A 767 -15.55 3.50 -5.76
N PRO A 768 -14.69 4.52 -6.00
CA PRO A 768 -14.93 5.54 -7.02
C PRO A 768 -14.96 5.00 -8.45
N VAL A 769 -14.15 3.99 -8.81
CA VAL A 769 -14.24 3.32 -10.12
C VAL A 769 -15.67 2.82 -10.36
N ALA A 770 -16.24 2.08 -9.40
CA ALA A 770 -17.60 1.58 -9.50
C ALA A 770 -18.62 2.73 -9.61
N LYS A 771 -18.41 3.87 -8.93
CA LYS A 771 -19.29 5.05 -9.03
C LYS A 771 -19.17 5.85 -10.33
N LEU A 772 -18.04 5.78 -11.04
CA LEU A 772 -17.89 6.41 -12.36
C LEU A 772 -18.45 5.54 -13.50
N LEU A 773 -18.57 4.23 -13.25
CA LEU A 773 -19.12 3.24 -14.20
C LEU A 773 -20.60 2.89 -13.93
N HIS A 774 -21.15 3.27 -12.76
CA HIS A 774 -22.58 3.22 -12.44
C HIS A 774 -23.36 4.44 -12.93
#